data_AF-A0A0P1AGI4-F1
#
_entry.id   AF-A0A0P1AGI4-F1
#
_cell.length_a   1.000
_cell.length_b   1.000
_cell.length_c   1.000
_cell.angle_alpha   90.00
_cell.angle_beta   90.00
_cell.angle_gamma   90.00
#
_symmetry.space_group_name_H-M   'P 1'
#
loop_
_entity.id
_entity.type
_entity.pdbx_description
1 polymer ?
#
loop_
_entity_poly.entity_id
_entity_poly.type
_entity_poly.pdbx_seq_one_letter_code
_entity_poly.pdbx_strand_id
1 'polypeptide(L)'
;MVASMDDVPASVSIEKAFIKKKPRRVASLLIDNYDSYTYNIMQMLTQVNGSPNSVTVIKNDDFGGHFVAAWDSFVEETTKIAARDGVEIELNVILSPGPGHPAEKKDFGMCADAIRYATVPILGVCLGHQGLAHVYGGQVIKARDVMHGRISRVVIEECNAFFAYIPNEFQVVRYHSLVIQPDNIPKELKVIARTTNGDIMAVQHRDKIQYGVQFHPEAVCSEYGYQLLQNFRDVTLAQCASMCLLHHRIYPDQKDHIYNCLTTTTAPKYRVLVQRASTELASLEFAEFVFRDMFGDSKRSFWLDSSNYDTVAGTEAATQSRFSMMGDNSGPMSYCVEYDVSKVELRVLRRRADVEDEEVTVCRNQDILTHVREVMQAHQSHQVLLEGSEVAPTALPFAFRGGFVGYFGYEVLDSEQKGSKLKNDEVQVQRECTPDASFLFTDRTLVFDHRDGVVYSLSISACTVESESDCRQWHSSMMNQLKQMCVAYRLKVKAPPACMNVASQTDEVIFRPSRSRAQYVADIEEIQRLIREGETYEVCLTNHLRAEYALRDALAFYCMLRRRNPAPFAGFYLSDPKKRFQTSDSLDQARTANDTYALCCSSPERFLQVQSNGWMESKPIKGTRRRGCNPNEDAVTIEELANCEKDRAENMMIADLVRNDFGAIARVGSVHVPRLMSIETYATVHQLVTTVRAQRRQNTDVVDVLRATFPGGSMTGAPKKRTMQIIRHLERGPRGIYSGALGFLSIDGSCDLNIIIRTAIVTPNSVTLGAGGAIVALSDPNDEYEEMLLKAQALVSTIGEYAMANRHDTGARVVVD
;
A
#
# COMPACT_ATOMS: atom_id res chain seq x y z
N MET A 1 55.02 -63.61 26.15
CA MET A 1 55.93 -63.43 25.01
C MET A 1 55.14 -63.59 23.73
N VAL A 2 55.57 -62.84 22.71
CA VAL A 2 55.03 -62.66 21.35
C VAL A 2 54.83 -63.97 20.58
N ALA A 3 53.89 -63.94 19.61
CA ALA A 3 53.86 -64.56 18.25
C ALA A 3 52.53 -65.31 18.00
N SER A 4 51.62 -64.81 17.12
CA SER A 4 51.51 -65.02 15.65
C SER A 4 51.51 -66.51 15.28
N MET A 5 50.63 -67.06 14.44
CA MET A 5 50.00 -66.58 13.20
C MET A 5 48.94 -67.61 12.77
N ASP A 6 48.27 -67.36 11.63
CA ASP A 6 47.41 -68.24 10.82
C ASP A 6 45.89 -68.13 11.09
N ASP A 7 45.00 -67.98 10.10
CA ASP A 7 45.08 -67.53 8.71
C ASP A 7 43.61 -67.30 8.29
N VAL A 8 43.28 -66.16 7.70
CA VAL A 8 41.90 -65.81 7.31
C VAL A 8 41.75 -65.94 5.79
N PRO A 9 40.81 -66.73 5.24
CA PRO A 9 40.50 -66.68 3.82
C PRO A 9 39.65 -65.44 3.52
N ALA A 10 40.05 -64.74 2.45
CA ALA A 10 39.49 -63.50 1.95
C ALA A 10 37.94 -63.48 1.89
N SER A 11 37.34 -62.57 2.65
CA SER A 11 35.95 -62.18 2.50
C SER A 11 35.78 -61.36 1.22
N VAL A 12 34.96 -61.88 0.30
CA VAL A 12 34.41 -61.17 -0.86
C VAL A 12 33.83 -59.82 -0.40
N SER A 13 34.42 -58.73 -0.87
CA SER A 13 33.89 -57.37 -0.70
C SER A 13 32.61 -57.23 -1.52
N ILE A 14 31.47 -57.37 -0.86
CA ILE A 14 30.19 -56.89 -1.39
C ILE A 14 30.21 -55.36 -1.23
N GLU A 15 30.73 -54.65 -2.22
CA GLU A 15 30.41 -53.24 -2.42
C GLU A 15 28.92 -53.15 -2.77
N LYS A 16 28.07 -53.00 -1.75
CA LYS A 16 26.74 -52.44 -1.96
C LYS A 16 26.94 -51.00 -2.42
N ALA A 17 26.84 -50.80 -3.74
CA ALA A 17 26.62 -49.49 -4.32
C ALA A 17 25.38 -48.87 -3.66
N PHE A 18 25.59 -48.02 -2.66
CA PHE A 18 24.57 -47.11 -2.18
C PHE A 18 24.27 -46.16 -3.33
N ILE A 19 23.29 -46.50 -4.16
CA ILE A 19 22.67 -45.56 -5.09
C ILE A 19 22.12 -44.45 -4.20
N LYS A 20 22.80 -43.31 -4.15
CA LYS A 20 22.30 -42.10 -3.50
C LYS A 20 21.00 -41.74 -4.21
N LYS A 21 19.85 -42.08 -3.62
CA LYS A 21 18.54 -41.63 -4.10
C LYS A 21 18.58 -40.12 -4.20
N LYS A 22 18.15 -39.58 -5.34
CA LYS A 22 18.03 -38.13 -5.51
C LYS A 22 17.08 -37.58 -4.43
N PRO A 23 17.36 -36.40 -3.88
CA PRO A 23 16.42 -35.76 -2.96
C PRO A 23 15.11 -35.47 -3.72
N ARG A 24 13.98 -35.83 -3.10
CA ARG A 24 12.63 -35.57 -3.63
C ARG A 24 12.14 -34.21 -3.15
N ARG A 25 11.54 -33.44 -4.03
CA ARG A 25 10.96 -32.11 -3.77
C ARG A 25 9.56 -32.03 -4.35
N VAL A 26 8.81 -31.00 -3.95
CA VAL A 26 7.51 -30.69 -4.53
C VAL A 26 7.60 -29.43 -5.37
N ALA A 27 6.95 -29.42 -6.52
CA ALA A 27 6.62 -28.22 -7.27
C ALA A 27 5.10 -28.11 -7.44
N SER A 28 4.58 -26.91 -7.23
CA SER A 28 3.15 -26.61 -7.21
C SER A 28 2.78 -25.67 -8.35
N LEU A 29 1.77 -26.03 -9.14
CA LEU A 29 1.08 -25.08 -10.00
C LEU A 29 -0.05 -24.43 -9.20
N LEU A 30 0.09 -23.14 -8.88
CA LEU A 30 -0.93 -22.35 -8.19
C LEU A 30 -1.72 -21.54 -9.22
N ILE A 31 -3.02 -21.84 -9.35
CA ILE A 31 -3.92 -21.15 -10.27
C ILE A 31 -4.64 -20.03 -9.50
N ASP A 32 -4.31 -18.78 -9.82
CA ASP A 32 -4.86 -17.54 -9.27
C ASP A 32 -6.21 -17.20 -9.91
N ASN A 33 -7.28 -17.16 -9.12
CA ASN A 33 -8.61 -16.69 -9.57
C ASN A 33 -8.78 -15.19 -9.29
N TYR A 34 -7.69 -14.42 -9.39
CA TYR A 34 -7.64 -12.97 -9.15
C TYR A 34 -8.01 -12.55 -7.71
N ASP A 35 -7.60 -13.37 -6.74
CA ASP A 35 -7.83 -13.07 -5.32
C ASP A 35 -6.76 -12.13 -4.73
N SER A 36 -7.11 -11.47 -3.63
CA SER A 36 -6.19 -10.64 -2.87
C SER A 36 -5.38 -11.41 -1.83
N TYR A 37 -5.40 -12.75 -1.79
CA TYR A 37 -4.63 -13.56 -0.84
C TYR A 37 -3.74 -14.64 -1.50
N THR A 38 -3.78 -14.81 -2.83
CA THR A 38 -3.04 -15.85 -3.57
C THR A 38 -1.53 -15.85 -3.28
N TYR A 39 -0.88 -14.68 -3.23
CA TYR A 39 0.55 -14.60 -2.96
C TYR A 39 0.92 -14.89 -1.50
N ASN A 40 -0.04 -14.82 -0.57
CA ASN A 40 0.18 -15.33 0.79
C ASN A 40 0.31 -16.87 0.77
N ILE A 41 -0.56 -17.54 0.02
CA ILE A 41 -0.48 -19.00 -0.22
C ILE A 41 0.85 -19.34 -0.89
N MET A 42 1.22 -18.63 -1.96
CA MET A 42 2.50 -18.81 -2.67
C MET A 42 3.69 -18.71 -1.71
N GLN A 43 3.75 -17.65 -0.89
CA GLN A 43 4.84 -17.42 0.06
C GLN A 43 4.94 -18.55 1.09
N MET A 44 3.82 -19.05 1.60
CA MET A 44 3.81 -20.14 2.58
C MET A 44 4.18 -21.48 1.95
N LEU A 45 3.62 -21.81 0.79
CA LEU A 45 3.96 -23.03 0.04
C LEU A 45 5.43 -23.06 -0.33
N THR A 46 6.00 -21.94 -0.78
CA THR A 46 7.41 -21.88 -1.18
C THR A 46 8.35 -22.15 0.01
N GLN A 47 8.00 -21.67 1.21
CA GLN A 47 8.74 -21.98 2.44
C GLN A 47 8.60 -23.45 2.83
N VAL A 48 7.36 -23.97 2.81
CA VAL A 48 7.06 -25.37 3.15
C VAL A 48 7.75 -26.34 2.19
N ASN A 49 7.76 -26.05 0.89
CA ASN A 49 8.43 -26.86 -0.12
C ASN A 49 9.96 -26.72 -0.07
N GLY A 50 10.48 -25.69 0.60
CA GLY A 50 11.91 -25.51 0.85
C GLY A 50 12.75 -25.16 -0.38
N SER A 51 12.14 -24.62 -1.44
CA SER A 51 12.84 -24.23 -2.67
C SER A 51 12.22 -22.97 -3.31
N PRO A 52 13.01 -21.94 -3.68
CA PRO A 52 12.50 -20.66 -4.20
C PRO A 52 11.63 -20.73 -5.46
N ASN A 53 11.82 -21.75 -6.29
CA ASN A 53 11.08 -21.96 -7.54
C ASN A 53 10.11 -23.17 -7.44
N SER A 54 9.66 -23.49 -6.23
CA SER A 54 8.74 -24.61 -6.00
C SER A 54 7.28 -24.27 -6.26
N VAL A 55 6.95 -23.01 -6.56
CA VAL A 55 5.58 -22.60 -6.85
C VAL A 55 5.57 -21.72 -8.09
N THR A 56 4.83 -22.13 -9.10
CA THR A 56 4.55 -21.32 -10.29
C THR A 56 3.12 -20.83 -10.21
N VAL A 57 2.94 -19.51 -10.25
CA VAL A 57 1.61 -18.87 -10.21
C VAL A 57 1.19 -18.51 -11.63
N ILE A 58 0.02 -18.97 -12.05
CA ILE A 58 -0.65 -18.57 -13.29
C ILE A 58 -2.05 -18.07 -12.97
N LYS A 59 -2.67 -17.28 -13.83
CA LYS A 59 -4.08 -16.90 -13.69
C LYS A 59 -5.00 -17.95 -14.29
N ASN A 60 -6.23 -17.99 -13.82
CA ASN A 60 -7.25 -18.93 -14.27
C ASN A 60 -7.64 -18.80 -15.77
N ASP A 61 -7.28 -17.70 -16.41
CA ASP A 61 -7.51 -17.36 -17.82
C ASP A 61 -6.22 -17.21 -18.64
N ASP A 62 -5.04 -17.42 -18.05
CA ASP A 62 -3.79 -17.55 -18.80
C ASP A 62 -3.88 -18.73 -19.78
N PHE A 63 -3.03 -18.76 -20.81
CA PHE A 63 -3.07 -19.78 -21.87
C PHE A 63 -4.46 -19.89 -22.55
N GLY A 64 -5.23 -18.80 -22.57
CA GLY A 64 -6.60 -18.79 -23.10
C GLY A 64 -7.61 -19.58 -22.26
N GLY A 65 -7.30 -19.86 -20.99
CA GLY A 65 -8.10 -20.69 -20.10
C GLY A 65 -7.98 -22.19 -20.35
N HIS A 66 -6.94 -22.65 -21.06
CA HIS A 66 -6.73 -24.06 -21.37
C HIS A 66 -5.78 -24.74 -20.38
N PHE A 67 -6.31 -25.55 -19.46
CA PHE A 67 -5.53 -26.22 -18.41
C PHE A 67 -4.40 -27.09 -18.96
N VAL A 68 -4.64 -27.90 -20.00
CA VAL A 68 -3.62 -28.83 -20.55
C VAL A 68 -2.40 -28.07 -21.05
N ALA A 69 -2.60 -26.97 -21.78
CA ALA A 69 -1.49 -26.14 -22.28
C ALA A 69 -0.69 -25.50 -21.14
N ALA A 70 -1.40 -25.00 -20.11
CA ALA A 70 -0.77 -24.43 -18.92
C ALA A 70 0.02 -25.49 -18.14
N TRP A 71 -0.55 -26.69 -17.98
CA TRP A 71 0.07 -27.82 -17.29
C TRP A 71 1.32 -28.31 -18.01
N ASP A 72 1.27 -28.49 -19.33
CA ASP A 72 2.42 -28.92 -20.14
C ASP A 72 3.57 -27.91 -20.05
N SER A 73 3.26 -26.61 -20.12
CA SER A 73 4.26 -25.54 -19.94
C SER A 73 4.91 -25.60 -18.56
N PHE A 74 4.12 -25.81 -17.50
CA PHE A 74 4.62 -25.93 -16.12
C PHE A 74 5.50 -27.17 -15.93
N VAL A 75 5.09 -28.32 -16.47
CA VAL A 75 5.85 -29.58 -16.40
C VAL A 75 7.18 -29.43 -17.14
N GLU A 76 7.18 -28.82 -18.32
CA GLU A 76 8.40 -28.60 -19.10
C GLU A 76 9.41 -27.75 -18.33
N GLU A 77 8.98 -26.62 -17.76
CA GLU A 77 9.83 -25.74 -16.97
C GLU A 77 10.36 -26.44 -15.71
N THR A 78 9.49 -27.13 -14.99
CA THR A 78 9.86 -27.85 -13.77
C THR A 78 10.83 -28.99 -14.05
N THR A 79 10.70 -29.68 -15.19
CA THR A 79 11.62 -30.75 -15.60
C THR A 79 13.02 -30.19 -15.87
N LYS A 80 13.13 -29.00 -16.49
CA LYS A 80 14.42 -28.30 -16.68
C LYS A 80 15.07 -27.96 -15.34
N ILE A 81 14.28 -27.49 -14.36
CA ILE A 81 14.76 -27.21 -13.00
C ILE A 81 15.21 -28.49 -12.30
N ALA A 82 14.43 -29.57 -12.37
CA ALA A 82 14.77 -30.87 -11.79
C ALA A 82 16.10 -31.41 -12.33
N ALA A 83 16.28 -31.34 -13.65
CA ALA A 83 17.50 -31.77 -14.32
C ALA A 83 18.72 -30.92 -13.91
N ARG A 84 18.57 -29.59 -13.85
CA ARG A 84 19.63 -28.68 -13.44
C ARG A 84 20.05 -28.89 -11.98
N ASP A 85 19.08 -29.07 -11.09
CA ASP A 85 19.32 -29.16 -9.64
C ASP A 85 19.63 -30.60 -9.17
N GLY A 86 19.53 -31.60 -10.08
CA GLY A 86 19.81 -32.99 -9.78
C GLY A 86 18.82 -33.65 -8.82
N VAL A 87 17.57 -33.16 -8.79
CA VAL A 87 16.52 -33.57 -7.85
C VAL A 87 15.40 -34.33 -8.55
N GLU A 88 14.61 -35.08 -7.79
CA GLU A 88 13.34 -35.64 -8.27
C GLU A 88 12.21 -34.73 -7.79
N ILE A 89 11.25 -34.38 -8.66
CA ILE A 89 10.18 -33.44 -8.35
C ILE A 89 8.83 -34.12 -8.50
N GLU A 90 8.05 -34.10 -7.43
CA GLU A 90 6.63 -34.44 -7.44
C GLU A 90 5.81 -33.18 -7.68
N LEU A 91 4.73 -33.32 -8.47
CA LEU A 91 3.91 -32.19 -8.87
C LEU A 91 2.57 -32.21 -8.14
N ASN A 92 2.01 -31.03 -7.88
CA ASN A 92 0.62 -30.88 -7.44
C ASN A 92 0.00 -29.59 -7.99
N VAL A 93 -1.32 -29.48 -7.85
CA VAL A 93 -2.09 -28.29 -8.24
C VAL A 93 -2.73 -27.66 -7.01
N ILE A 94 -2.67 -26.33 -6.93
CA ILE A 94 -3.35 -25.54 -5.91
C ILE A 94 -4.34 -24.61 -6.62
N LEU A 95 -5.59 -24.63 -6.20
CA LEU A 95 -6.64 -23.73 -6.69
C LEU A 95 -6.87 -22.67 -5.63
N SER A 96 -6.49 -21.43 -5.95
CA SER A 96 -6.61 -20.30 -5.04
C SER A 96 -8.08 -19.96 -4.73
N PRO A 97 -8.32 -19.14 -3.69
CA PRO A 97 -9.57 -18.42 -3.53
C PRO A 97 -9.85 -17.49 -4.72
N GLY A 98 -11.00 -16.81 -4.71
CA GLY A 98 -11.35 -15.82 -5.72
C GLY A 98 -12.75 -15.25 -5.49
N PRO A 99 -13.06 -14.11 -6.12
CA PRO A 99 -14.41 -13.59 -6.16
C PRO A 99 -15.31 -14.41 -7.09
N GLY A 100 -16.61 -14.23 -6.94
CA GLY A 100 -17.63 -14.79 -7.81
C GLY A 100 -18.00 -16.23 -7.46
N HIS A 101 -18.39 -17.01 -8.47
CA HIS A 101 -19.01 -18.33 -8.28
C HIS A 101 -18.31 -19.41 -9.13
N PRO A 102 -18.09 -20.64 -8.63
CA PRO A 102 -17.35 -21.67 -9.37
C PRO A 102 -18.03 -22.17 -10.67
N ALA A 103 -19.33 -21.89 -10.82
CA ALA A 103 -20.08 -22.19 -12.04
C ALA A 103 -19.81 -21.18 -13.18
N GLU A 104 -19.30 -20.00 -12.85
CA GLU A 104 -19.01 -18.95 -13.82
C GLU A 104 -17.62 -19.16 -14.41
N LYS A 105 -17.53 -19.34 -15.73
CA LYS A 105 -16.25 -19.58 -16.41
C LYS A 105 -15.26 -18.41 -16.23
N LYS A 106 -15.75 -17.17 -16.11
CA LYS A 106 -14.91 -16.00 -15.85
C LYS A 106 -14.21 -16.05 -14.48
N ASP A 107 -14.85 -16.66 -13.48
CA ASP A 107 -14.39 -16.63 -12.09
C ASP A 107 -13.54 -17.86 -11.78
N PHE A 108 -13.85 -19.01 -12.40
CA PHE A 108 -13.19 -20.28 -12.11
C PHE A 108 -12.38 -20.86 -13.27
N GLY A 109 -12.46 -20.26 -14.46
CA GLY A 109 -11.57 -20.50 -15.59
C GLY A 109 -11.19 -21.96 -15.82
N MET A 110 -9.88 -22.20 -15.91
CA MET A 110 -9.31 -23.53 -16.12
C MET A 110 -9.33 -24.44 -14.88
N CYS A 111 -9.70 -23.93 -13.69
CA CYS A 111 -9.67 -24.70 -12.44
C CYS A 111 -10.61 -25.91 -12.48
N ALA A 112 -11.77 -25.78 -13.15
CA ALA A 112 -12.69 -26.90 -13.32
C ALA A 112 -12.07 -28.05 -14.13
N ASP A 113 -11.28 -27.71 -15.15
CA ASP A 113 -10.55 -28.70 -15.97
C ASP A 113 -9.40 -29.33 -15.19
N ALA A 114 -8.70 -28.56 -14.35
CA ALA A 114 -7.70 -29.08 -13.43
C ALA A 114 -8.28 -30.17 -12.52
N ILE A 115 -9.45 -29.93 -11.92
CA ILE A 115 -10.13 -30.93 -11.04
C ILE A 115 -10.48 -32.22 -11.80
N ARG A 116 -10.95 -32.09 -13.05
CA ARG A 116 -11.36 -33.24 -13.86
C ARG A 116 -10.18 -34.07 -14.33
N TYR A 117 -9.16 -33.41 -14.87
CA TYR A 117 -8.15 -34.04 -15.71
C TYR A 117 -6.78 -34.20 -15.05
N ALA A 118 -6.45 -33.43 -14.02
CA ALA A 118 -5.16 -33.60 -13.35
C ALA A 118 -5.10 -34.98 -12.66
N THR A 119 -3.98 -35.66 -12.86
CA THR A 119 -3.67 -36.97 -12.26
C THR A 119 -2.81 -36.84 -10.99
N VAL A 120 -2.50 -35.61 -10.60
CA VAL A 120 -1.69 -35.25 -9.44
C VAL A 120 -2.58 -34.78 -8.27
N PRO A 121 -2.03 -34.69 -7.04
CA PRO A 121 -2.76 -34.13 -5.91
C PRO A 121 -3.27 -32.71 -6.16
N ILE A 122 -4.46 -32.40 -5.63
CA ILE A 122 -5.08 -31.06 -5.72
C ILE A 122 -5.48 -30.55 -4.34
N LEU A 123 -5.18 -29.28 -4.06
CA LEU A 123 -5.74 -28.54 -2.92
C LEU A 123 -6.55 -27.34 -3.42
N GLY A 124 -7.83 -27.28 -3.10
CA GLY A 124 -8.68 -26.12 -3.32
C GLY A 124 -8.87 -25.30 -2.05
N VAL A 125 -8.70 -23.98 -2.14
CA VAL A 125 -8.93 -23.04 -1.02
C VAL A 125 -10.10 -22.13 -1.36
N CYS A 126 -11.07 -21.98 -0.45
CA CYS A 126 -12.27 -21.16 -0.59
C CYS A 126 -13.02 -21.42 -1.92
N LEU A 127 -12.88 -20.56 -2.94
CA LEU A 127 -13.44 -20.79 -4.27
C LEU A 127 -12.97 -22.13 -4.88
N GLY A 128 -11.71 -22.52 -4.68
CA GLY A 128 -11.21 -23.85 -5.08
C GLY A 128 -11.91 -25.01 -4.37
N HIS A 129 -12.27 -24.85 -3.09
CA HIS A 129 -13.04 -25.82 -2.33
C HIS A 129 -14.49 -25.92 -2.83
N GLN A 130 -15.12 -24.78 -3.11
CA GLN A 130 -16.46 -24.72 -3.70
C GLN A 130 -16.47 -25.34 -5.11
N GLY A 131 -15.41 -25.10 -5.89
CA GLY A 131 -15.22 -25.66 -7.22
C GLY A 131 -15.09 -27.18 -7.23
N LEU A 132 -14.44 -27.78 -6.23
CA LEU A 132 -14.42 -29.24 -6.06
C LEU A 132 -15.84 -29.79 -5.96
N ALA A 133 -16.68 -29.22 -5.08
CA ALA A 133 -18.07 -29.65 -4.98
C ALA A 133 -18.82 -29.44 -6.29
N HIS A 134 -18.70 -28.27 -6.91
CA HIS A 134 -19.38 -27.94 -8.14
C HIS A 134 -19.05 -28.91 -9.30
N VAL A 135 -17.77 -29.22 -9.51
CA VAL A 135 -17.32 -30.12 -10.59
C VAL A 135 -17.88 -31.54 -10.43
N TYR A 136 -18.05 -32.00 -9.19
CA TYR A 136 -18.64 -33.31 -8.88
C TYR A 136 -20.17 -33.29 -8.74
N GLY A 137 -20.84 -32.17 -9.10
CA GLY A 137 -22.30 -32.06 -9.13
C GLY A 137 -22.94 -31.55 -7.83
N GLY A 138 -22.14 -31.10 -6.88
CA GLY A 138 -22.59 -30.46 -5.65
C GLY A 138 -23.08 -29.04 -5.92
N GLN A 139 -23.96 -28.54 -5.06
CA GLN A 139 -24.47 -27.17 -5.15
C GLN A 139 -23.70 -26.24 -4.21
N VAL A 140 -23.42 -25.05 -4.72
CA VAL A 140 -22.84 -23.93 -3.97
C VAL A 140 -23.94 -22.89 -3.82
N ILE A 141 -24.19 -22.49 -2.58
CA ILE A 141 -25.30 -21.59 -2.20
C ILE A 141 -24.76 -20.43 -1.38
N LYS A 142 -25.57 -19.39 -1.22
CA LYS A 142 -25.25 -18.28 -0.32
C LYS A 142 -25.14 -18.80 1.11
N ALA A 143 -24.08 -18.38 1.79
CA ALA A 143 -23.92 -18.63 3.21
C ALA A 143 -25.04 -17.94 3.98
N ARG A 144 -25.45 -18.55 5.12
CA ARG A 144 -26.39 -17.91 6.04
C ARG A 144 -25.86 -16.57 6.54
N ASP A 145 -24.60 -16.57 6.94
CA ASP A 145 -23.87 -15.42 7.45
C ASP A 145 -22.64 -15.17 6.56
N VAL A 146 -22.38 -13.91 6.23
CA VAL A 146 -21.16 -13.50 5.52
C VAL A 146 -20.01 -13.45 6.53
N MET A 147 -18.86 -14.05 6.16
CA MET A 147 -17.79 -14.35 7.11
C MET A 147 -16.47 -13.65 6.81
N HIS A 148 -16.48 -12.58 6.02
CA HIS A 148 -15.28 -11.86 5.59
C HIS A 148 -14.47 -11.29 6.76
N GLY A 149 -13.21 -11.72 6.90
CA GLY A 149 -12.30 -11.26 7.96
C GLY A 149 -12.63 -11.81 9.35
N ARG A 150 -13.56 -12.76 9.46
CA ARG A 150 -14.07 -13.27 10.75
C ARG A 150 -13.44 -14.62 11.09
N ILE A 151 -13.24 -14.83 12.38
CA ILE A 151 -12.67 -16.08 12.92
C ILE A 151 -13.79 -17.07 13.22
N SER A 152 -13.58 -18.35 12.91
CA SER A 152 -14.47 -19.44 13.30
C SER A 152 -13.67 -20.59 13.87
N ARG A 153 -14.29 -21.31 14.81
CA ARG A 153 -13.78 -22.60 15.27
C ARG A 153 -14.19 -23.70 14.30
N VAL A 154 -13.20 -24.47 13.84
CA VAL A 154 -13.38 -25.66 12.99
C VAL A 154 -13.17 -26.90 13.83
N VAL A 155 -14.03 -27.90 13.63
CA VAL A 155 -13.97 -29.22 14.25
C VAL A 155 -13.67 -30.23 13.15
N ILE A 156 -12.62 -31.03 13.35
CA ILE A 156 -12.24 -32.13 12.47
C ILE A 156 -13.16 -33.31 12.76
N GLU A 157 -13.89 -33.76 11.76
CA GLU A 157 -14.80 -34.92 11.86
C GLU A 157 -14.05 -36.24 11.63
N GLU A 158 -12.95 -36.20 10.87
CA GLU A 158 -12.12 -37.36 10.59
C GLU A 158 -10.65 -37.00 10.50
N CYS A 159 -9.84 -37.61 11.37
CA CYS A 159 -8.40 -37.47 11.31
C CYS A 159 -7.83 -38.28 10.13
N ASN A 160 -7.13 -37.58 9.24
CA ASN A 160 -6.40 -38.17 8.11
C ASN A 160 -5.01 -37.52 7.99
N ALA A 161 -4.22 -37.94 7.01
CA ALA A 161 -2.88 -37.39 6.79
C ALA A 161 -2.87 -35.87 6.53
N PHE A 162 -3.95 -35.32 5.97
CA PHE A 162 -4.09 -33.89 5.68
C PHE A 162 -4.22 -33.04 6.95
N PHE A 163 -4.79 -33.60 8.03
CA PHE A 163 -4.92 -32.94 9.34
C PHE A 163 -3.93 -33.44 10.40
N ALA A 164 -2.86 -34.15 10.01
CA ALA A 164 -1.86 -34.61 10.96
C ALA A 164 -1.21 -33.44 11.75
N TYR A 165 -0.97 -33.65 13.05
CA TYR A 165 -0.44 -32.65 13.99
C TYR A 165 -1.31 -31.39 14.18
N ILE A 166 -2.56 -31.42 13.73
CA ILE A 166 -3.55 -30.35 13.99
C ILE A 166 -4.52 -30.87 15.05
N PRO A 167 -4.80 -30.10 16.12
CA PRO A 167 -5.80 -30.50 17.11
C PRO A 167 -7.18 -30.68 16.49
N ASN A 168 -8.03 -31.49 17.13
CA ASN A 168 -9.39 -31.75 16.66
C ASN A 168 -10.23 -30.46 16.50
N GLU A 169 -9.91 -29.42 17.27
CA GLU A 169 -10.52 -28.10 17.14
C GLU A 169 -9.45 -27.02 17.01
N PHE A 170 -9.63 -26.08 16.08
CA PHE A 170 -8.71 -24.95 15.88
C PHE A 170 -9.43 -23.75 15.26
N GLN A 171 -8.82 -22.57 15.34
CA GLN A 171 -9.38 -21.32 14.84
C GLN A 171 -8.85 -20.98 13.45
N VAL A 172 -9.75 -20.54 12.57
CA VAL A 172 -9.41 -20.14 11.19
C VAL A 172 -10.12 -18.85 10.81
N VAL A 173 -9.52 -18.09 9.91
CA VAL A 173 -10.15 -16.93 9.26
C VAL A 173 -10.90 -17.38 8.01
N ARG A 174 -12.05 -16.75 7.76
CA ARG A 174 -12.92 -16.97 6.60
C ARG A 174 -13.01 -15.71 5.75
N TYR A 175 -13.17 -15.87 4.44
CA TYR A 175 -13.45 -14.78 3.48
C TYR A 175 -14.49 -15.17 2.44
N HIS A 176 -15.55 -15.87 2.86
CA HIS A 176 -16.58 -16.35 1.94
C HIS A 176 -17.97 -15.83 2.24
N SER A 177 -18.73 -15.69 1.16
CA SER A 177 -20.19 -15.46 1.13
C SER A 177 -20.97 -16.64 0.59
N LEU A 178 -20.27 -17.66 0.09
CA LEU A 178 -20.82 -18.85 -0.53
C LEU A 178 -20.28 -20.10 0.17
N VAL A 179 -21.10 -21.15 0.25
CA VAL A 179 -20.76 -22.43 0.88
C VAL A 179 -21.29 -23.60 0.06
N ILE A 180 -20.68 -24.77 0.23
CA ILE A 180 -21.26 -26.03 -0.26
C ILE A 180 -22.56 -26.29 0.51
N GLN A 181 -23.64 -26.62 -0.22
CA GLN A 181 -24.91 -26.99 0.38
C GLN A 181 -24.78 -28.30 1.17
N PRO A 182 -25.05 -28.31 2.49
CA PRO A 182 -24.85 -29.51 3.32
C PRO A 182 -25.69 -30.72 2.92
N ASP A 183 -26.87 -30.51 2.34
CA ASP A 183 -27.79 -31.58 1.95
C ASP A 183 -27.50 -32.17 0.56
N ASN A 184 -26.56 -31.58 -0.18
CA ASN A 184 -26.24 -31.97 -1.56
C ASN A 184 -24.73 -32.15 -1.76
N ILE A 185 -24.16 -33.07 -1.00
CA ILE A 185 -22.75 -33.43 -1.09
C ILE A 185 -22.60 -34.58 -2.10
N PRO A 186 -21.79 -34.39 -3.16
CA PRO A 186 -21.51 -35.46 -4.13
C PRO A 186 -21.00 -36.73 -3.47
N LYS A 187 -21.38 -37.89 -4.01
CA LYS A 187 -20.94 -39.20 -3.49
C LYS A 187 -19.41 -39.35 -3.57
N GLU A 188 -18.76 -38.68 -4.50
CA GLU A 188 -17.30 -38.65 -4.71
C GLU A 188 -16.59 -37.94 -3.56
N LEU A 189 -17.28 -37.04 -2.85
CA LEU A 189 -16.73 -36.25 -1.77
C LEU A 189 -17.15 -36.80 -0.40
N LYS A 190 -16.28 -36.54 0.57
CA LYS A 190 -16.48 -36.81 1.98
C LYS A 190 -16.17 -35.54 2.76
N VAL A 191 -17.07 -35.16 3.68
CA VAL A 191 -16.79 -34.06 4.62
C VAL A 191 -15.85 -34.56 5.70
N ILE A 192 -14.83 -33.75 5.99
CA ILE A 192 -13.79 -34.09 6.98
C ILE A 192 -13.62 -33.01 8.05
N ALA A 193 -14.23 -31.83 7.89
CA ALA A 193 -14.29 -30.81 8.93
C ALA A 193 -15.50 -29.87 8.75
N ARG A 194 -16.02 -29.35 9.86
CA ARG A 194 -17.12 -28.36 9.91
C ARG A 194 -16.87 -27.26 10.91
N THR A 195 -17.63 -26.17 10.85
CA THR A 195 -17.77 -25.27 12.00
C THR A 195 -18.69 -25.87 13.05
N THR A 196 -18.68 -25.29 14.25
CA THR A 196 -19.64 -25.63 15.33
C THR A 196 -21.10 -25.43 14.93
N ASN A 197 -21.36 -24.62 13.90
CA ASN A 197 -22.70 -24.30 13.40
C ASN A 197 -23.09 -25.17 12.17
N GLY A 198 -22.23 -26.11 11.76
CA GLY A 198 -22.53 -27.10 10.72
C GLY A 198 -22.05 -26.76 9.31
N ASP A 199 -21.46 -25.58 9.07
CA ASP A 199 -20.90 -25.22 7.76
C ASP A 199 -19.77 -26.17 7.39
N ILE A 200 -19.76 -26.67 6.15
CA ILE A 200 -18.68 -27.54 5.64
C ILE A 200 -17.40 -26.73 5.50
N MET A 201 -16.35 -27.13 6.21
CA MET A 201 -15.07 -26.43 6.23
C MET A 201 -13.97 -27.18 5.50
N ALA A 202 -14.08 -28.50 5.37
CA ALA A 202 -13.17 -29.27 4.53
C ALA A 202 -13.84 -30.50 3.92
N VAL A 203 -13.45 -30.81 2.68
CA VAL A 203 -13.85 -32.01 1.95
C VAL A 203 -12.64 -32.74 1.40
N GLN A 204 -12.78 -34.04 1.20
CA GLN A 204 -11.81 -34.92 0.56
C GLN A 204 -12.51 -35.78 -0.48
N HIS A 205 -11.89 -35.95 -1.64
CA HIS A 205 -12.35 -36.94 -2.63
C HIS A 205 -12.02 -38.36 -2.15
N ARG A 206 -12.94 -39.31 -2.34
CA ARG A 206 -12.80 -40.70 -1.86
C ARG A 206 -11.67 -41.47 -2.56
N ASP A 207 -11.58 -41.35 -3.88
CA ASP A 207 -10.63 -42.12 -4.69
C ASP A 207 -9.41 -41.33 -5.21
N LYS A 208 -9.51 -39.99 -5.30
CA LYS A 208 -8.43 -39.11 -5.77
C LYS A 208 -7.80 -38.37 -4.59
N ILE A 209 -6.54 -37.98 -4.73
CA ILE A 209 -5.85 -37.13 -3.75
C ILE A 209 -6.28 -35.66 -3.96
N GLN A 210 -7.53 -35.35 -3.66
CA GLN A 210 -8.07 -34.00 -3.76
C GLN A 210 -8.67 -33.58 -2.43
N TYR A 211 -8.25 -32.42 -1.95
CA TYR A 211 -8.71 -31.80 -0.72
C TYR A 211 -9.22 -30.40 -1.01
N GLY A 212 -10.27 -29.98 -0.31
CA GLY A 212 -10.74 -28.61 -0.35
C GLY A 212 -10.92 -28.07 1.07
N VAL A 213 -10.48 -26.85 1.33
CA VAL A 213 -10.76 -26.11 2.58
C VAL A 213 -11.52 -24.82 2.29
N GLN A 214 -12.59 -24.54 3.04
CA GLN A 214 -13.41 -23.33 2.85
C GLN A 214 -12.81 -22.08 3.50
N PHE A 215 -11.97 -22.28 4.51
CA PHE A 215 -11.24 -21.23 5.21
C PHE A 215 -9.90 -20.94 4.55
N HIS A 216 -9.23 -19.88 5.01
CA HIS A 216 -7.98 -19.40 4.43
C HIS A 216 -6.80 -19.77 5.34
N PRO A 217 -6.07 -20.87 5.05
CA PRO A 217 -4.91 -21.27 5.84
C PRO A 217 -3.80 -20.20 5.83
N GLU A 218 -3.79 -19.32 4.84
CA GLU A 218 -2.79 -18.27 4.64
C GLU A 218 -3.02 -17.00 5.44
N ALA A 219 -4.24 -16.81 5.97
CA ALA A 219 -4.63 -15.62 6.71
C ALA A 219 -3.82 -15.51 8.02
N VAL A 220 -3.43 -14.29 8.38
CA VAL A 220 -2.46 -14.06 9.47
C VAL A 220 -2.91 -14.60 10.84
N CYS A 221 -4.22 -14.70 11.06
CA CYS A 221 -4.82 -15.21 12.29
C CYS A 221 -5.32 -16.67 12.19
N SER A 222 -5.15 -17.35 11.06
CA SER A 222 -5.49 -18.77 10.97
C SER A 222 -4.44 -19.60 11.70
N GLU A 223 -4.90 -20.48 12.58
CA GLU A 223 -4.03 -21.44 13.26
C GLU A 223 -3.64 -22.58 12.31
N TYR A 224 -2.44 -23.13 12.48
CA TYR A 224 -1.94 -24.32 11.78
C TYR A 224 -1.91 -24.25 10.24
N GLY A 225 -2.01 -23.06 9.63
CA GLY A 225 -1.94 -22.90 8.18
C GLY A 225 -0.68 -23.50 7.53
N TYR A 226 0.50 -23.21 8.08
CA TYR A 226 1.76 -23.82 7.65
C TYR A 226 1.78 -25.34 7.82
N GLN A 227 1.24 -25.86 8.93
CA GLN A 227 1.14 -27.30 9.17
C GLN A 227 0.25 -27.98 8.13
N LEU A 228 -0.89 -27.39 7.79
CA LEU A 228 -1.82 -27.92 6.80
C LEU A 228 -1.19 -27.97 5.40
N LEU A 229 -0.49 -26.90 4.99
CA LEU A 229 0.25 -26.89 3.72
C LEU A 229 1.41 -27.89 3.72
N GLN A 230 2.09 -28.08 4.87
CA GLN A 230 3.12 -29.10 5.02
C GLN A 230 2.56 -30.52 4.93
N ASN A 231 1.39 -30.77 5.51
CA ASN A 231 0.71 -32.05 5.37
C ASN A 231 0.34 -32.33 3.91
N PHE A 232 -0.11 -31.31 3.17
CA PHE A 232 -0.38 -31.47 1.73
C PHE A 232 0.89 -31.77 0.91
N ARG A 233 2.02 -31.12 1.23
CA ARG A 233 3.34 -31.47 0.68
C ARG A 233 3.71 -32.92 0.99
N ASP A 234 3.54 -33.35 2.23
CA ASP A 234 3.90 -34.71 2.68
C ASP A 234 3.02 -35.77 2.00
N VAL A 235 1.72 -35.50 1.84
CA VAL A 235 0.79 -36.31 1.04
C VAL A 235 1.24 -36.38 -0.42
N THR A 236 1.67 -35.26 -1.02
CA THR A 236 2.18 -35.24 -2.40
C THR A 236 3.42 -36.10 -2.57
N LEU A 237 4.33 -36.10 -1.59
CA LEU A 237 5.52 -36.94 -1.58
C LEU A 237 5.23 -38.41 -1.24
N ALA A 238 4.00 -38.76 -0.88
CA ALA A 238 3.61 -40.05 -0.32
C ALA A 238 4.50 -40.45 0.88
N GLN A 239 4.78 -39.49 1.76
CA GLN A 239 5.59 -39.69 2.97
C GLN A 239 4.78 -39.52 4.25
N CYS A 240 5.34 -39.95 5.37
CA CYS A 240 4.71 -39.74 6.68
C CYS A 240 4.65 -38.24 7.00
N ALA A 241 3.53 -37.80 7.56
CA ALA A 241 3.37 -36.43 8.00
C ALA A 241 4.43 -36.05 9.04
N SER A 242 4.89 -34.81 8.98
CA SER A 242 5.89 -34.24 9.88
C SER A 242 5.36 -32.98 10.57
N MET A 243 5.82 -32.71 11.79
CA MET A 243 5.50 -31.46 12.50
C MET A 243 6.19 -30.27 11.84
N CYS A 244 5.45 -29.18 11.63
CA CYS A 244 5.92 -27.97 10.99
C CYS A 244 6.48 -27.00 12.03
N LEU A 245 7.67 -26.48 11.76
CA LEU A 245 8.33 -25.49 12.62
C LEU A 245 8.01 -24.05 12.20
N LEU A 246 7.36 -23.86 11.05
CA LEU A 246 7.00 -22.55 10.52
C LEU A 246 5.67 -22.08 11.12
N HIS A 247 5.60 -20.79 11.46
CA HIS A 247 4.37 -20.15 11.91
C HIS A 247 4.42 -18.62 11.69
N HIS A 248 3.26 -17.96 11.65
CA HIS A 248 3.16 -16.51 11.37
C HIS A 248 3.91 -15.60 12.37
N ARG A 249 4.24 -16.08 13.57
CA ARG A 249 4.97 -15.34 14.61
C ARG A 249 6.51 -15.45 14.54
N ILE A 250 7.08 -16.21 13.60
CA ILE A 250 8.54 -16.23 13.38
C ILE A 250 8.85 -15.09 12.41
N TYR A 251 9.68 -14.15 12.87
CA TYR A 251 10.14 -13.03 12.07
C TYR A 251 11.62 -13.20 11.73
N PRO A 252 12.05 -12.93 10.49
CA PRO A 252 13.47 -12.81 10.20
C PRO A 252 14.06 -11.64 11.02
N ASP A 253 15.22 -11.84 11.64
CA ASP A 253 15.88 -10.78 12.39
C ASP A 253 16.26 -9.65 11.41
N GLN A 254 15.97 -8.38 11.75
CA GLN A 254 16.38 -7.25 10.91
C GLN A 254 17.90 -7.16 10.76
N LYS A 255 18.63 -7.82 11.66
CA LYS A 255 20.10 -7.88 11.68
C LYS A 255 20.70 -8.87 10.67
N ASP A 256 19.89 -9.69 10.00
CA ASP A 256 20.38 -10.59 8.95
C ASP A 256 20.82 -9.80 7.71
N HIS A 257 22.12 -9.49 7.73
CA HIS A 257 23.01 -9.18 6.62
C HIS A 257 22.47 -8.30 5.50
N ILE A 258 22.73 -6.99 5.70
CA ILE A 258 23.48 -6.12 4.79
C ILE A 258 23.53 -6.65 3.35
N TYR A 259 22.55 -6.25 2.54
CA TYR A 259 22.83 -6.08 1.13
C TYR A 259 23.91 -5.01 1.04
N ASN A 260 25.16 -5.45 0.88
CA ASN A 260 26.13 -4.63 0.19
C ASN A 260 25.50 -4.40 -1.18
N CYS A 261 24.90 -3.22 -1.36
CA CYS A 261 24.77 -2.64 -2.68
C CYS A 261 26.14 -2.89 -3.30
N LEU A 262 26.20 -3.70 -4.36
CA LEU A 262 27.44 -3.96 -5.09
C LEU A 262 28.09 -2.60 -5.23
N THR A 263 29.15 -2.35 -4.45
CA THR A 263 29.97 -1.17 -4.61
C THR A 263 30.63 -1.42 -5.94
N THR A 264 29.94 -0.98 -6.99
CA THR A 264 30.57 -0.86 -8.29
C THR A 264 31.79 -0.01 -8.01
N THR A 265 32.97 -0.59 -8.26
CA THR A 265 34.29 0.04 -8.13
C THR A 265 34.47 1.22 -9.09
N THR A 266 33.37 1.69 -9.69
CA THR A 266 33.29 2.88 -10.52
C THR A 266 33.21 4.11 -9.63
N ALA A 267 33.97 5.14 -10.01
CA ALA A 267 33.88 6.44 -9.35
C ALA A 267 32.43 6.95 -9.35
N PRO A 268 31.94 7.55 -8.25
CA PRO A 268 30.58 8.06 -8.18
C PRO A 268 30.37 9.13 -9.26
N LYS A 269 29.21 9.12 -9.91
CA LYS A 269 28.82 10.18 -10.86
C LYS A 269 28.19 11.37 -10.16
N TYR A 270 27.53 11.11 -9.03
CA TYR A 270 26.85 12.11 -8.22
C TYR A 270 27.29 12.04 -6.75
N ARG A 271 27.18 13.18 -6.06
CA ARG A 271 27.38 13.30 -4.63
C ARG A 271 26.16 13.94 -3.99
N VAL A 272 25.72 13.37 -2.87
CA VAL A 272 24.69 13.94 -2.01
C VAL A 272 25.43 14.63 -0.87
N LEU A 273 25.49 15.95 -0.91
CA LEU A 273 26.13 16.77 0.10
C LEU A 273 25.12 17.10 1.18
N VAL A 274 25.46 16.82 2.43
CA VAL A 274 24.60 17.09 3.58
C VAL A 274 25.40 17.88 4.61
N GLN A 275 24.80 18.96 5.10
CA GLN A 275 25.37 19.78 6.17
C GLN A 275 24.33 20.02 7.26
N ARG A 276 24.76 19.98 8.52
CA ARG A 276 23.97 20.45 9.66
C ARG A 276 23.93 21.98 9.61
N ALA A 277 22.85 22.52 9.06
CA ALA A 277 22.71 23.94 8.79
C ALA A 277 22.34 24.76 10.04
N SER A 278 21.62 24.14 10.98
CA SER A 278 21.34 24.69 12.31
C SER A 278 21.23 23.56 13.32
N THR A 279 21.69 23.78 14.55
CA THR A 279 21.48 22.88 15.70
C THR A 279 20.78 23.59 16.85
N GLU A 280 20.28 24.81 16.60
CA GLU A 280 19.74 25.67 17.64
C GLU A 280 18.21 25.58 17.78
N LEU A 281 17.51 25.33 16.67
CA LEU A 281 16.06 25.38 16.61
C LEU A 281 15.55 24.62 15.38
N ALA A 282 14.73 23.60 15.60
CA ALA A 282 14.00 22.87 14.57
C ALA A 282 12.55 22.57 15.02
N SER A 283 11.90 23.49 15.73
CA SER A 283 10.51 23.31 16.16
C SER A 283 9.53 23.34 14.98
N LEU A 284 8.31 22.85 15.19
CA LEU A 284 7.25 22.83 14.17
C LEU A 284 6.88 24.25 13.71
N GLU A 285 6.83 25.22 14.62
CA GLU A 285 6.54 26.63 14.30
C GLU A 285 7.69 27.30 13.56
N PHE A 286 8.94 26.95 13.90
CA PHE A 286 10.09 27.45 13.18
C PHE A 286 10.13 26.90 11.75
N ALA A 287 9.77 25.62 11.54
CA ALA A 287 9.60 25.06 10.20
C ALA A 287 8.52 25.81 9.40
N GLU A 288 7.37 26.14 10.00
CA GLU A 288 6.33 26.97 9.36
C GLU A 288 6.89 28.36 8.98
N PHE A 289 7.61 29.00 9.90
CA PHE A 289 8.22 30.31 9.68
C PHE A 289 9.21 30.28 8.52
N VAL A 290 10.07 29.27 8.48
CA VAL A 290 11.05 29.07 7.41
C VAL A 290 10.36 28.83 6.07
N PHE A 291 9.35 27.97 6.03
CA PHE A 291 8.65 27.68 4.79
C PHE A 291 7.98 28.93 4.20
N ARG A 292 7.24 29.67 5.03
CA ARG A 292 6.50 30.86 4.58
C ARG A 292 7.40 31.95 4.02
N ASP A 293 8.55 32.16 4.64
CA ASP A 293 9.48 33.23 4.27
C ASP A 293 10.38 32.84 3.09
N MET A 294 10.83 31.57 3.02
CA MET A 294 11.78 31.13 1.99
C MET A 294 11.14 30.52 0.75
N PHE A 295 10.09 29.72 0.93
CA PHE A 295 9.50 28.88 -0.12
C PHE A 295 8.05 29.25 -0.44
N GLY A 296 7.45 30.12 0.38
CA GLY A 296 6.08 30.57 0.20
C GLY A 296 5.87 31.16 -1.18
N ASP A 297 6.74 32.09 -1.57
CA ASP A 297 6.69 32.82 -2.85
C ASP A 297 7.40 32.12 -4.02
N SER A 298 7.93 30.91 -3.81
CA SER A 298 8.49 30.12 -4.91
C SER A 298 7.40 29.70 -5.89
N LYS A 299 7.78 29.57 -7.17
CA LYS A 299 6.89 29.09 -8.25
C LYS A 299 6.33 27.72 -7.85
N ARG A 300 7.19 26.70 -7.79
CA ARG A 300 6.82 25.36 -7.34
C ARG A 300 7.47 25.11 -5.99
N SER A 301 6.71 24.70 -4.99
CA SER A 301 7.24 24.37 -3.68
C SER A 301 6.48 23.22 -3.03
N PHE A 302 7.16 22.55 -2.10
CA PHE A 302 6.58 21.48 -1.32
C PHE A 302 7.01 21.58 0.13
N TRP A 303 6.14 21.10 1.02
CA TRP A 303 6.43 20.87 2.42
C TRP A 303 5.83 19.52 2.80
N LEU A 304 6.66 18.49 2.94
CA LEU A 304 6.27 17.22 3.57
C LEU A 304 6.43 17.40 5.08
N ASP A 305 5.38 17.18 5.85
CA ASP A 305 5.27 17.75 7.18
C ASP A 305 4.81 16.72 8.21
N SER A 306 5.46 16.74 9.37
CA SER A 306 5.09 15.93 10.53
C SER A 306 4.45 16.80 11.60
N SER A 307 3.33 17.42 11.24
CA SER A 307 2.68 18.48 12.04
C SER A 307 2.20 18.07 13.42
N ASN A 308 2.15 16.77 13.73
CA ASN A 308 1.76 16.24 15.03
C ASN A 308 2.93 15.89 15.97
N TYR A 309 4.20 16.11 15.60
CA TYR A 309 5.36 15.66 16.38
C TYR A 309 5.24 15.99 17.88
N ASP A 310 4.98 17.24 18.22
CA ASP A 310 4.90 17.69 19.62
C ASP A 310 3.80 16.98 20.41
N THR A 311 2.70 16.60 19.74
CA THR A 311 1.58 15.89 20.38
C THR A 311 1.86 14.42 20.66
N VAL A 312 2.82 13.83 19.94
CA VAL A 312 3.19 12.42 20.07
C VAL A 312 4.60 12.24 20.64
N ALA A 313 5.30 13.32 20.99
CA ALA A 313 6.66 13.29 21.50
C ALA A 313 6.79 12.36 22.71
N GLY A 314 7.81 11.49 22.70
CA GLY A 314 8.04 10.48 23.74
C GLY A 314 7.23 9.18 23.59
N THR A 315 6.36 9.07 22.58
CA THR A 315 5.65 7.82 22.24
C THR A 315 6.33 7.09 21.07
N GLU A 316 5.97 5.84 20.80
CA GLU A 316 6.40 5.13 19.59
C GLU A 316 5.95 5.85 18.30
N ALA A 317 4.80 6.52 18.34
CA ALA A 317 4.27 7.27 17.20
C ALA A 317 5.15 8.46 16.79
N ALA A 318 5.97 9.00 17.70
CA ALA A 318 6.93 10.06 17.39
C ALA A 318 7.95 9.69 16.31
N THR A 319 8.23 8.40 16.14
CA THR A 319 9.13 7.92 15.09
C THR A 319 8.60 8.19 13.68
N GLN A 320 7.28 8.18 13.50
CA GLN A 320 6.61 8.48 12.23
C GLN A 320 6.59 9.98 11.97
N SER A 321 6.54 10.79 13.03
CA SER A 321 6.39 12.25 12.97
C SER A 321 7.70 13.02 13.11
N ARG A 322 8.87 12.38 12.90
CA ARG A 322 10.15 13.00 13.27
C ARG A 322 10.60 14.15 12.37
N PHE A 323 10.22 14.12 11.09
CA PHE A 323 10.86 14.98 10.08
C PHE A 323 9.86 15.85 9.32
N SER A 324 10.26 17.08 9.05
CA SER A 324 9.67 17.91 7.99
C SER A 324 10.69 18.17 6.90
N MET A 325 10.27 18.09 5.63
CA MET A 325 11.12 18.32 4.47
C MET A 325 10.50 19.39 3.58
N MET A 326 11.31 20.35 3.14
CA MET A 326 10.82 21.44 2.30
C MET A 326 11.84 21.89 1.26
N GLY A 327 11.33 22.34 0.13
CA GLY A 327 12.13 22.83 -0.98
C GLY A 327 11.26 23.39 -2.10
N ASP A 328 11.93 23.82 -3.16
CA ASP A 328 11.33 24.44 -4.33
C ASP A 328 12.09 24.08 -5.62
N ASN A 329 11.70 24.69 -6.74
CA ASN A 329 12.33 24.48 -8.04
C ASN A 329 13.54 25.40 -8.33
N SER A 330 14.22 25.91 -7.30
CA SER A 330 15.35 26.82 -7.46
C SER A 330 16.70 26.14 -7.74
N GLY A 331 16.80 24.82 -7.52
CA GLY A 331 18.04 24.09 -7.69
C GLY A 331 18.45 23.89 -9.16
N PRO A 332 19.77 23.80 -9.45
CA PRO A 332 20.30 23.73 -10.81
C PRO A 332 19.88 22.46 -11.57
N MET A 333 19.59 21.36 -10.89
CA MET A 333 19.10 20.12 -11.49
C MET A 333 17.58 19.98 -11.37
N SER A 334 16.87 20.97 -10.83
CA SER A 334 15.44 20.86 -10.56
C SER A 334 14.59 20.97 -11.83
N TYR A 335 13.55 20.13 -11.90
CA TYR A 335 12.52 20.16 -12.93
C TYR A 335 11.25 19.50 -12.43
N CYS A 336 10.10 19.85 -13.01
CA CYS A 336 8.83 19.22 -12.70
C CYS A 336 8.47 18.20 -13.78
N VAL A 337 7.83 17.09 -13.39
CA VAL A 337 7.22 16.13 -14.30
C VAL A 337 5.75 15.97 -13.98
N GLU A 338 4.92 15.98 -15.00
CA GLU A 338 3.48 15.79 -14.91
C GLU A 338 3.04 14.70 -15.86
N TYR A 339 2.05 13.91 -15.45
CA TYR A 339 1.53 12.80 -16.25
C TYR A 339 0.01 12.92 -16.41
N ASP A 340 -0.46 12.72 -17.65
CA ASP A 340 -1.87 12.63 -18.02
C ASP A 340 -2.13 11.20 -18.53
N VAL A 341 -2.85 10.41 -17.73
CA VAL A 341 -3.17 9.01 -18.00
C VAL A 341 -4.03 8.89 -19.25
N SER A 342 -4.96 9.83 -19.45
CA SER A 342 -5.91 9.78 -20.58
C SER A 342 -5.22 9.98 -21.92
N LYS A 343 -4.15 10.76 -21.96
CA LYS A 343 -3.34 11.00 -23.15
C LYS A 343 -2.12 10.10 -23.24
N VAL A 344 -1.79 9.38 -22.16
CA VAL A 344 -0.52 8.65 -22.00
C VAL A 344 0.66 9.56 -22.35
N GLU A 345 0.64 10.75 -21.74
CA GLU A 345 1.57 11.84 -22.04
C GLU A 345 2.27 12.29 -20.76
N LEU A 346 3.61 12.22 -20.78
CA LEU A 346 4.47 12.77 -19.75
C LEU A 346 4.99 14.13 -20.21
N ARG A 347 4.87 15.16 -19.36
CA ARG A 347 5.38 16.50 -19.59
C ARG A 347 6.53 16.78 -18.62
N VAL A 348 7.68 17.19 -19.13
CA VAL A 348 8.85 17.59 -18.35
C VAL A 348 8.98 19.12 -18.46
N LEU A 349 8.87 19.82 -17.34
CA LEU A 349 8.89 21.28 -17.27
C LEU A 349 10.20 21.72 -16.61
N ARG A 350 11.05 22.42 -17.37
CA ARG A 350 12.36 22.90 -16.92
C ARG A 350 12.41 24.43 -16.90
N ARG A 351 13.01 24.99 -15.86
CA ARG A 351 13.28 26.42 -15.78
C ARG A 351 14.46 26.78 -16.70
N ARG A 352 14.32 27.81 -17.54
CA ARG A 352 15.46 28.45 -18.20
C ARG A 352 15.97 29.62 -17.34
N ALA A 353 17.29 29.82 -17.30
CA ALA A 353 17.92 30.85 -16.47
C ALA A 353 17.48 32.29 -16.84
N ASP A 354 17.07 32.51 -18.10
CA ASP A 354 16.87 33.86 -18.67
C ASP A 354 15.41 34.18 -19.05
N VAL A 355 14.43 33.31 -18.78
CA VAL A 355 13.01 33.50 -19.15
C VAL A 355 12.11 33.02 -18.01
N GLU A 356 11.03 33.76 -17.67
CA GLU A 356 10.02 33.34 -16.67
C GLU A 356 9.25 32.06 -17.07
N ASP A 357 9.22 31.78 -18.37
CA ASP A 357 8.53 30.64 -18.97
C ASP A 357 9.35 29.34 -18.87
N GLU A 358 8.68 28.27 -18.45
CA GLU A 358 9.25 26.92 -18.41
C GLU A 358 9.31 26.32 -19.81
N GLU A 359 10.42 25.66 -20.13
CA GLU A 359 10.54 24.81 -21.30
C GLU A 359 9.81 23.48 -21.03
N VAL A 360 8.79 23.20 -21.84
CA VAL A 360 7.98 21.99 -21.73
C VAL A 360 8.40 20.99 -22.81
N THR A 361 8.93 19.85 -22.38
CA THR A 361 9.18 18.70 -23.25
C THR A 361 8.07 17.68 -23.08
N VAL A 362 7.48 17.22 -24.19
CA VAL A 362 6.38 16.27 -24.18
C VAL A 362 6.88 14.90 -24.64
N CYS A 363 6.85 13.92 -23.74
CA CYS A 363 7.20 12.53 -23.99
C CYS A 363 5.92 11.69 -24.14
N ARG A 364 5.52 11.45 -25.39
CA ARG A 364 4.35 10.60 -25.69
C ARG A 364 4.66 9.12 -25.49
N ASN A 365 3.70 8.35 -24.99
CA ASN A 365 3.82 6.91 -24.72
C ASN A 365 4.88 6.54 -23.67
N GLN A 366 5.30 7.49 -22.83
CA GLN A 366 6.14 7.23 -21.66
C GLN A 366 5.30 7.44 -20.40
N ASP A 367 5.24 6.43 -19.53
CA ASP A 367 4.59 6.56 -18.23
C ASP A 367 5.53 7.16 -17.17
N ILE A 368 4.95 7.74 -16.12
CA ILE A 368 5.68 8.40 -15.04
C ILE A 368 6.63 7.44 -14.29
N LEU A 369 6.22 6.19 -14.08
CA LEU A 369 7.01 5.21 -13.33
C LEU A 369 8.25 4.76 -14.10
N THR A 370 8.15 4.63 -15.42
CA THR A 370 9.28 4.39 -16.32
C THR A 370 10.27 5.55 -16.25
N HIS A 371 9.80 6.80 -16.28
CA HIS A 371 10.67 7.97 -16.10
C HIS A 371 11.37 7.99 -14.73
N VAL A 372 10.64 7.70 -13.65
CA VAL A 372 11.22 7.57 -12.30
C VAL A 372 12.33 6.53 -12.27
N ARG A 373 12.11 5.36 -12.88
CA ARG A 373 13.12 4.28 -12.96
C ARG A 373 14.37 4.73 -13.70
N GLU A 374 14.23 5.38 -14.86
CA GLU A 374 15.36 5.89 -15.65
C GLU A 374 16.22 6.86 -14.84
N VAL A 375 15.58 7.79 -14.12
CA VAL A 375 16.26 8.78 -13.31
C VAL A 375 16.97 8.13 -12.11
N MET A 376 16.33 7.19 -11.42
CA MET A 376 16.98 6.44 -10.32
C MET A 376 18.17 5.63 -10.82
N GLN A 377 18.06 4.97 -11.98
CA GLN A 377 19.18 4.24 -12.60
C GLN A 377 20.34 5.19 -12.96
N ALA A 378 20.03 6.39 -13.47
CA ALA A 378 21.06 7.40 -13.77
C ALA A 378 21.82 7.86 -12.51
N HIS A 379 21.14 7.92 -11.36
CA HIS A 379 21.71 8.34 -10.08
C HIS A 379 22.17 7.19 -9.17
N GLN A 380 22.11 5.93 -9.64
CA GLN A 380 22.43 4.76 -8.83
C GLN A 380 23.88 4.77 -8.30
N SER A 381 24.80 5.36 -9.06
CA SER A 381 26.20 5.59 -8.64
C SER A 381 26.35 6.95 -7.97
N HIS A 382 25.90 7.06 -6.73
CA HIS A 382 26.06 8.25 -5.90
C HIS A 382 26.82 7.96 -4.60
N GLN A 383 27.42 9.00 -4.02
CA GLN A 383 28.07 8.97 -2.72
C GLN A 383 27.42 9.98 -1.77
N VAL A 384 27.11 9.58 -0.54
CA VAL A 384 26.57 10.50 0.49
C VAL A 384 27.73 11.03 1.34
N LEU A 385 27.82 12.35 1.47
CA LEU A 385 28.85 13.05 2.25
C LEU A 385 28.18 13.95 3.29
N LEU A 386 28.46 13.71 4.57
CA LEU A 386 28.07 14.57 5.68
C LEU A 386 29.25 15.45 6.08
N GLU A 387 29.15 16.76 5.85
CA GLU A 387 30.21 17.71 6.22
C GLU A 387 30.37 17.81 7.76
N GLY A 388 31.61 17.79 8.24
CA GLY A 388 31.96 17.98 9.65
C GLY A 388 32.07 16.72 10.51
N SER A 389 32.04 15.51 9.93
CA SER A 389 32.31 14.25 10.65
C SER A 389 33.68 13.68 10.26
N GLU A 390 34.67 13.77 11.17
CA GLU A 390 35.98 13.11 11.02
C GLU A 390 35.93 11.60 11.34
N VAL A 391 34.83 11.13 11.93
CA VAL A 391 34.57 9.71 12.23
C VAL A 391 33.72 9.11 11.09
N ALA A 392 33.96 7.81 10.79
CA ALA A 392 33.27 6.99 9.79
C ALA A 392 31.79 7.36 9.60
N PRO A 393 31.24 7.30 8.36
CA PRO A 393 29.96 7.92 8.02
C PRO A 393 28.87 7.49 9.00
N THR A 394 28.49 8.39 9.90
CA THR A 394 27.32 8.20 10.76
C THR A 394 26.11 8.20 9.85
N ALA A 395 25.31 7.13 9.88
CA ALA A 395 24.13 7.03 9.04
C ALA A 395 23.21 8.25 9.26
N LEU A 396 22.77 8.89 8.16
CA LEU A 396 21.81 10.00 8.25
C LEU A 396 20.52 9.52 8.93
N PRO A 397 19.88 10.36 9.76
CA PRO A 397 18.72 9.93 10.53
C PRO A 397 17.44 9.80 9.68
N PHE A 398 17.47 10.25 8.42
CA PHE A 398 16.39 10.19 7.44
C PHE A 398 16.82 9.48 6.15
N ALA A 399 15.87 8.96 5.38
CA ALA A 399 16.13 8.20 4.16
C ALA A 399 16.36 9.06 2.91
N PHE A 400 15.76 10.25 2.83
CA PHE A 400 15.79 11.07 1.62
C PHE A 400 17.21 11.52 1.21
N ARG A 401 17.53 11.40 -0.09
CA ARG A 401 18.82 11.79 -0.70
C ARG A 401 18.66 12.84 -1.81
N GLY A 402 17.53 13.53 -1.84
CA GLY A 402 17.06 14.26 -3.02
C GLY A 402 16.38 13.31 -4.02
N GLY A 403 15.74 13.85 -5.04
CA GLY A 403 14.92 13.06 -5.99
C GLY A 403 13.54 13.68 -6.18
N PHE A 404 12.53 12.86 -6.45
CA PHE A 404 11.19 13.34 -6.73
C PHE A 404 10.38 13.56 -5.45
N VAL A 405 9.69 14.70 -5.36
CA VAL A 405 8.69 15.00 -4.33
C VAL A 405 7.40 15.46 -4.98
N GLY A 406 6.28 14.85 -4.61
CA GLY A 406 5.01 15.09 -5.26
C GLY A 406 4.03 13.95 -5.05
N TYR A 407 3.10 13.77 -5.99
CA TYR A 407 1.99 12.84 -5.83
C TYR A 407 1.71 11.98 -7.05
N PHE A 408 1.13 10.82 -6.76
CA PHE A 408 0.41 9.96 -7.69
C PHE A 408 -1.09 10.07 -7.40
N GLY A 409 -1.91 10.30 -8.42
CA GLY A 409 -3.36 10.15 -8.37
C GLY A 409 -3.78 8.68 -8.38
N TYR A 410 -5.01 8.39 -7.99
CA TYR A 410 -5.53 7.03 -7.82
C TYR A 410 -5.51 6.22 -9.13
N GLU A 411 -5.80 6.87 -10.27
CA GLU A 411 -5.85 6.26 -11.60
C GLU A 411 -4.49 6.13 -12.32
N VAL A 412 -3.37 6.48 -11.68
CA VAL A 412 -2.08 6.65 -12.38
C VAL A 412 -1.60 5.40 -13.14
N LEU A 413 -2.02 4.20 -12.71
CA LEU A 413 -1.66 2.91 -13.33
C LEU A 413 -2.68 2.38 -14.34
N ASP A 414 -3.79 3.09 -14.59
CA ASP A 414 -4.86 2.60 -15.47
C ASP A 414 -4.40 2.41 -16.92
N SER A 415 -3.44 3.21 -17.39
CA SER A 415 -2.86 3.10 -18.73
C SER A 415 -2.12 1.77 -18.96
N GLU A 416 -1.66 1.10 -17.89
CA GLU A 416 -1.02 -0.21 -17.95
C GLU A 416 -2.03 -1.37 -17.98
N GLN A 417 -3.30 -1.13 -17.64
CA GLN A 417 -4.34 -2.16 -17.63
C GLN A 417 -4.94 -2.35 -19.04
N LYS A 418 -4.36 -3.28 -19.82
CA LYS A 418 -4.91 -3.70 -21.12
C LYS A 418 -6.40 -4.08 -20.99
N GLY A 419 -7.26 -3.42 -21.77
CA GLY A 419 -8.66 -3.83 -21.96
C GLY A 419 -9.73 -2.95 -21.32
N SER A 420 -9.37 -1.96 -20.50
CA SER A 420 -10.35 -1.02 -19.93
C SER A 420 -10.58 0.20 -20.84
N LYS A 421 -11.12 -0.02 -22.05
CA LYS A 421 -11.99 1.00 -22.67
C LYS A 421 -13.41 0.81 -22.12
N LEU A 422 -13.55 0.85 -20.80
CA LEU A 422 -14.85 0.76 -20.15
C LEU A 422 -15.40 2.17 -20.02
N LYS A 423 -16.45 2.39 -20.81
CA LYS A 423 -17.20 3.64 -21.02
C LYS A 423 -17.57 4.34 -19.70
N ASN A 424 -16.75 5.27 -19.24
CA ASN A 424 -17.23 6.43 -18.47
C ASN A 424 -17.11 7.73 -19.28
N ASP A 425 -16.73 7.65 -20.56
CA ASP A 425 -16.67 8.79 -21.49
C ASP A 425 -18.06 9.33 -21.87
N GLU A 426 -19.14 8.63 -21.53
CA GLU A 426 -20.53 9.07 -21.80
C GLU A 426 -21.08 10.00 -20.70
N VAL A 427 -20.46 10.06 -19.52
CA VAL A 427 -20.82 11.06 -18.48
C VAL A 427 -19.85 12.22 -18.61
N GLN A 428 -20.35 13.41 -18.96
CA GLN A 428 -19.60 14.67 -18.85
C GLN A 428 -19.38 15.02 -17.37
N VAL A 429 -18.60 14.21 -16.64
CA VAL A 429 -18.11 14.59 -15.32
C VAL A 429 -17.08 15.68 -15.54
N GLN A 430 -17.29 16.85 -14.90
CA GLN A 430 -16.28 17.89 -14.86
C GLN A 430 -15.05 17.35 -14.13
N ARG A 431 -14.07 16.82 -14.87
CA ARG A 431 -12.77 16.43 -14.31
C ARG A 431 -12.10 17.66 -13.70
N GLU A 432 -11.43 17.45 -12.58
CA GLU A 432 -10.52 18.44 -12.01
C GLU A 432 -9.41 18.70 -13.04
N CYS A 433 -9.07 19.98 -13.26
CA CYS A 433 -8.02 20.37 -14.21
C CYS A 433 -6.63 20.18 -13.59
N THR A 434 -6.34 18.98 -13.09
CA THR A 434 -5.07 18.59 -12.46
C THR A 434 -4.47 17.39 -13.20
N PRO A 435 -3.14 17.25 -13.28
CA PRO A 435 -2.52 16.05 -13.81
C PRO A 435 -2.73 14.84 -12.88
N ASP A 436 -2.69 13.64 -13.43
CA ASP A 436 -2.86 12.39 -12.69
C ASP A 436 -1.61 12.04 -11.86
N ALA A 437 -0.47 12.65 -12.14
CA ALA A 437 0.69 12.67 -11.26
C ALA A 437 1.49 13.96 -11.48
N SER A 438 2.13 14.46 -10.42
CA SER A 438 3.06 15.58 -10.52
C SER A 438 4.17 15.44 -9.50
N PHE A 439 5.43 15.50 -9.95
CA PHE A 439 6.61 15.43 -9.11
C PHE A 439 7.61 16.52 -9.46
N LEU A 440 8.10 17.20 -8.41
CA LEU A 440 9.26 18.06 -8.50
C LEU A 440 10.51 17.22 -8.22
N PHE A 441 11.43 17.15 -9.19
CA PHE A 441 12.78 16.68 -8.91
C PHE A 441 13.50 17.78 -8.14
N THR A 442 13.82 17.52 -6.88
CA THR A 442 14.48 18.43 -5.96
C THR A 442 15.90 17.94 -5.66
N ASP A 443 16.85 18.77 -6.04
CA ASP A 443 18.28 18.62 -5.80
C ASP A 443 18.77 19.52 -4.66
N ARG A 444 17.91 20.33 -4.04
CA ARG A 444 18.21 21.17 -2.87
C ARG A 444 17.04 21.14 -1.90
N THR A 445 17.26 20.72 -0.66
CA THR A 445 16.17 20.50 0.31
C THR A 445 16.62 20.81 1.73
N LEU A 446 15.72 21.35 2.54
CA LEU A 446 15.87 21.44 3.98
C LEU A 446 15.13 20.30 4.68
N VAL A 447 15.78 19.65 5.63
CA VAL A 447 15.21 18.59 6.46
C VAL A 447 15.31 18.98 7.92
N PHE A 448 14.15 19.15 8.56
CA PHE A 448 14.03 19.45 9.99
C PHE A 448 13.91 18.14 10.76
N ASP A 449 14.79 17.93 11.72
CA ASP A 449 14.72 16.85 12.70
C ASP A 449 14.19 17.42 14.02
N HIS A 450 12.89 17.25 14.24
CA HIS A 450 12.20 17.82 15.39
C HIS A 450 12.63 17.17 16.71
N ARG A 451 13.14 15.93 16.66
CA ARG A 451 13.61 15.19 17.83
C ARG A 451 14.96 15.69 18.32
N ASP A 452 15.91 15.82 17.39
CA ASP A 452 17.28 16.16 17.74
C ASP A 452 17.53 17.69 17.67
N GLY A 453 16.53 18.48 17.23
CA GLY A 453 16.61 19.93 17.16
C GLY A 453 17.53 20.45 16.04
N VAL A 454 17.75 19.64 15.00
CA VAL A 454 18.72 19.90 13.92
C VAL A 454 18.01 20.18 12.60
N VAL A 455 18.47 21.20 11.87
CA VAL A 455 18.10 21.44 10.48
C VAL A 455 19.26 21.02 9.59
N TYR A 456 18.99 20.15 8.63
CA TYR A 456 19.94 19.72 7.62
C TYR A 456 19.63 20.44 6.31
N SER A 457 20.66 20.94 5.65
CA SER A 457 20.60 21.30 4.24
C SER A 457 21.18 20.14 3.43
N LEU A 458 20.49 19.73 2.38
CA LEU A 458 20.86 18.62 1.49
C LEU A 458 20.92 19.12 0.05
N SER A 459 21.95 18.74 -0.71
CA SER A 459 21.99 18.95 -2.15
C SER A 459 22.51 17.74 -2.95
N ILE A 460 22.12 17.64 -4.23
CA ILE A 460 22.70 16.72 -5.22
C ILE A 460 23.66 17.50 -6.10
N SER A 461 24.88 16.98 -6.26
CA SER A 461 25.92 17.53 -7.13
C SER A 461 26.37 16.48 -8.13
N ALA A 462 26.62 16.88 -9.38
CA ALA A 462 27.50 16.09 -10.24
C ALA A 462 28.92 16.08 -9.63
N CYS A 463 29.72 15.04 -9.88
CA CYS A 463 31.12 14.97 -9.45
C CYS A 463 32.03 15.85 -10.32
N THR A 464 31.71 17.14 -10.44
CA THR A 464 32.52 18.18 -11.08
C THR A 464 32.87 19.26 -10.06
N VAL A 465 34.00 19.94 -10.26
CA VAL A 465 34.49 20.96 -9.32
C VAL A 465 33.51 22.12 -9.23
N GLU A 466 32.91 22.51 -10.35
CA GLU A 466 31.96 23.61 -10.45
C GLU A 466 30.66 23.29 -9.69
N SER A 467 30.10 22.09 -9.89
CA SER A 467 28.85 21.68 -9.24
C SER A 467 29.02 21.54 -7.73
N GLU A 468 30.16 21.00 -7.27
CA GLU A 468 30.43 20.88 -5.84
C GLU A 468 30.64 22.24 -5.18
N SER A 469 31.34 23.15 -5.85
CA SER A 469 31.56 24.51 -5.36
C SER A 469 30.25 25.28 -5.23
N ASP A 470 29.37 25.20 -6.23
CA ASP A 470 28.03 25.80 -6.20
C ASP A 470 27.19 25.26 -5.03
N CYS A 471 27.18 23.94 -4.82
CA CYS A 471 26.48 23.34 -3.69
C CYS A 471 27.02 23.83 -2.34
N ARG A 472 28.35 23.88 -2.15
CA ARG A 472 28.96 24.37 -0.89
C ARG A 472 28.67 25.85 -0.64
N GLN A 473 28.62 26.66 -1.70
CA GLN A 473 28.22 28.06 -1.62
C GLN A 473 26.76 28.19 -1.21
N TRP A 474 25.87 27.39 -1.81
CA TRP A 474 24.45 27.34 -1.43
C TRP A 474 24.27 26.94 0.03
N HIS A 475 24.93 25.88 0.49
CA HIS A 475 24.91 25.46 1.89
C HIS A 475 25.37 26.56 2.85
N SER A 476 26.46 27.26 2.52
CA SER A 476 26.98 28.38 3.31
C SER A 476 25.99 29.55 3.39
N SER A 477 25.36 29.90 2.26
CA SER A 477 24.32 30.92 2.19
C SER A 477 23.10 30.54 3.04
N MET A 478 22.64 29.30 2.89
CA MET A 478 21.49 28.75 3.60
C MET A 478 21.69 28.75 5.12
N MET A 479 22.88 28.37 5.59
CA MET A 479 23.24 28.47 7.00
C MET A 479 23.11 29.91 7.54
N ASN A 480 23.60 30.89 6.79
CA ASN A 480 23.53 32.28 7.21
C ASN A 480 22.09 32.80 7.22
N GLN A 481 21.29 32.43 6.22
CA GLN A 481 19.85 32.75 6.19
C GLN A 481 19.13 32.15 7.39
N LEU A 482 19.30 30.84 7.65
CA LEU A 482 18.68 30.16 8.78
C LEU A 482 19.07 30.79 10.13
N LYS A 483 20.33 31.22 10.30
CA LYS A 483 20.76 31.96 11.51
C LYS A 483 20.02 33.29 11.67
N GLN A 484 19.90 34.08 10.60
CA GLN A 484 19.16 35.34 10.62
C GLN A 484 17.68 35.12 10.94
N MET A 485 17.09 34.10 10.34
CA MET A 485 15.70 33.70 10.59
C MET A 485 15.49 33.21 12.02
N CYS A 486 16.43 32.47 12.61
CA CYS A 486 16.37 32.09 14.02
C CYS A 486 16.31 33.32 14.93
N VAL A 487 17.12 34.34 14.66
CA VAL A 487 17.09 35.61 15.40
C VAL A 487 15.75 36.33 15.21
N ALA A 488 15.29 36.48 13.96
CA ALA A 488 14.02 37.13 13.64
C ALA A 488 12.82 36.41 14.29
N TYR A 489 12.81 35.08 14.27
CA TYR A 489 11.79 34.26 14.89
C TYR A 489 11.75 34.47 16.41
N ARG A 490 12.90 34.40 17.10
CA ARG A 490 13.00 34.65 18.55
C ARG A 490 12.53 36.06 18.94
N LEU A 491 12.72 37.05 18.07
CA LEU A 491 12.20 38.42 18.27
C LEU A 491 10.69 38.50 18.05
N LYS A 492 10.16 37.84 17.00
CA LYS A 492 8.72 37.78 16.71
C LYS A 492 7.91 37.06 17.78
N VAL A 493 8.41 35.99 18.38
CA VAL A 493 7.73 35.24 19.47
C VAL A 493 7.48 36.12 20.71
N LYS A 494 8.23 37.22 20.88
CA LYS A 494 8.01 38.20 21.96
C LYS A 494 6.95 39.26 21.63
N ALA A 495 6.46 39.33 20.41
CA ALA A 495 5.38 40.23 19.99
C ALA A 495 4.04 39.46 19.93
N PRO A 496 2.91 40.06 20.34
CA PRO A 496 1.60 39.43 20.17
C PRO A 496 1.35 39.14 18.68
N PRO A 497 0.71 38.01 18.33
CA PRO A 497 0.49 37.62 16.94
C PRO A 497 -0.36 38.68 16.22
N ALA A 498 0.16 39.20 15.11
CA ALA A 498 -0.61 40.06 14.23
C ALA A 498 -1.62 39.20 13.44
N CYS A 499 -2.91 39.44 13.64
CA CYS A 499 -3.96 38.86 12.82
C CYS A 499 -3.72 39.21 11.34
N MET A 500 -3.65 38.20 10.48
CA MET A 500 -3.61 38.42 9.04
C MET A 500 -4.98 38.92 8.58
N ASN A 501 -5.04 40.16 8.13
CA ASN A 501 -6.21 40.72 7.46
C ASN A 501 -6.27 40.13 6.04
N VAL A 502 -6.99 39.03 5.87
CA VAL A 502 -7.42 38.57 4.55
C VAL A 502 -8.71 39.33 4.21
N ALA A 503 -8.75 39.98 3.06
CA ALA A 503 -9.95 40.66 2.58
C ALA A 503 -11.10 39.63 2.43
N SER A 504 -12.18 39.85 3.17
CA SER A 504 -13.34 38.96 3.24
C SER A 504 -14.12 38.97 1.92
N GLN A 505 -14.38 37.80 1.35
CA GLN A 505 -15.56 37.61 0.50
C GLN A 505 -16.69 37.07 1.38
N THR A 506 -17.89 37.61 1.16
CA THR A 506 -19.04 37.57 2.07
C THR A 506 -19.97 36.38 1.84
N ASP A 507 -19.55 35.37 1.10
CA ASP A 507 -20.43 34.32 0.61
C ASP A 507 -20.23 33.01 1.39
N GLU A 508 -21.34 32.40 1.80
CA GLU A 508 -21.38 31.05 2.39
C GLU A 508 -20.70 30.05 1.46
N VAL A 509 -19.71 29.29 1.96
CA VAL A 509 -19.03 28.26 1.16
C VAL A 509 -19.87 26.99 1.16
N ILE A 510 -20.44 26.65 0.01
CA ILE A 510 -21.35 25.52 -0.15
C ILE A 510 -20.64 24.37 -0.86
N PHE A 511 -20.42 23.27 -0.14
CA PHE A 511 -19.95 22.01 -0.70
C PHE A 511 -21.13 21.20 -1.23
N ARG A 512 -21.03 20.74 -2.48
CA ARG A 512 -21.99 19.84 -3.11
C ARG A 512 -21.36 18.47 -3.31
N PRO A 513 -22.00 17.39 -2.84
CA PRO A 513 -21.52 16.05 -3.09
C PRO A 513 -21.73 15.65 -4.57
N SER A 514 -20.84 14.83 -5.14
CA SER A 514 -21.01 14.33 -6.51
C SER A 514 -22.15 13.33 -6.63
N ARG A 515 -22.54 12.71 -5.51
CA ARG A 515 -23.75 11.88 -5.36
C ARG A 515 -24.58 12.34 -4.18
N SER A 516 -25.91 12.41 -4.38
CA SER A 516 -26.87 12.69 -3.31
C SER A 516 -26.86 11.60 -2.24
N ARG A 517 -27.45 11.89 -1.07
CA ARG A 517 -27.59 10.89 0.00
C ARG A 517 -28.32 9.64 -0.50
N ALA A 518 -29.44 9.83 -1.19
CA ALA A 518 -30.23 8.72 -1.73
C ALA A 518 -29.41 7.83 -2.67
N GLN A 519 -28.58 8.42 -3.54
CA GLN A 519 -27.72 7.64 -4.43
C GLN A 519 -26.60 6.93 -3.67
N TYR A 520 -25.95 7.58 -2.71
CA TYR A 520 -24.89 6.97 -1.91
C TYR A 520 -25.40 5.77 -1.10
N VAL A 521 -26.58 5.89 -0.49
CA VAL A 521 -27.24 4.78 0.21
C VAL A 521 -27.58 3.64 -0.75
N ALA A 522 -28.13 3.93 -1.93
CA ALA A 522 -28.40 2.91 -2.94
C ALA A 522 -27.12 2.20 -3.43
N ASP A 523 -26.01 2.93 -3.57
CA ASP A 523 -24.71 2.36 -3.93
C ASP A 523 -24.22 1.39 -2.83
N ILE A 524 -24.42 1.71 -1.55
CA ILE A 524 -24.09 0.83 -0.41
C ILE A 524 -24.92 -0.45 -0.45
N GLU A 525 -26.24 -0.35 -0.68
CA GLU A 525 -27.13 -1.52 -0.77
C GLU A 525 -26.71 -2.44 -1.92
N GLU A 526 -26.32 -1.87 -3.05
CA GLU A 526 -25.78 -2.62 -4.19
C GLU A 526 -24.44 -3.30 -3.85
N ILE A 527 -23.53 -2.61 -3.16
CA ILE A 527 -22.29 -3.22 -2.66
C ILE A 527 -22.61 -4.41 -1.75
N GLN A 528 -23.55 -4.27 -0.82
CA GLN A 528 -23.92 -5.38 0.06
C GLN A 528 -24.53 -6.56 -0.72
N ARG A 529 -25.29 -6.29 -1.79
CA ARG A 529 -25.79 -7.34 -2.69
C ARG A 529 -24.63 -8.07 -3.36
N LEU A 530 -23.67 -7.34 -3.92
CA LEU A 530 -22.47 -7.89 -4.56
C LEU A 530 -21.60 -8.69 -3.58
N ILE A 531 -21.44 -8.21 -2.34
CA ILE A 531 -20.76 -8.94 -1.26
C ILE A 531 -21.44 -10.29 -1.03
N ARG A 532 -22.77 -10.31 -0.83
CA ARG A 532 -23.53 -11.56 -0.62
C ARG A 532 -23.49 -12.52 -1.83
N GLU A 533 -23.18 -12.02 -3.02
CA GLU A 533 -23.00 -12.82 -4.23
C GLU A 533 -21.57 -13.34 -4.40
N GLY A 534 -20.66 -12.96 -3.50
CA GLY A 534 -19.25 -13.35 -3.53
C GLY A 534 -18.40 -12.51 -4.48
N GLU A 535 -18.94 -11.45 -5.08
CA GLU A 535 -18.21 -10.63 -6.06
C GLU A 535 -17.09 -9.78 -5.43
N THR A 536 -17.20 -9.47 -4.14
CA THR A 536 -16.20 -8.72 -3.36
C THR A 536 -16.39 -9.00 -1.86
N TYR A 537 -15.37 -8.68 -1.06
CA TYR A 537 -15.39 -8.82 0.40
C TYR A 537 -15.70 -7.50 1.11
N GLU A 538 -15.12 -6.41 0.58
CA GLU A 538 -15.15 -5.04 1.10
C GLU A 538 -14.98 -4.09 -0.08
N VAL A 539 -15.71 -2.96 -0.08
CA VAL A 539 -15.52 -1.87 -1.05
C VAL A 539 -15.35 -0.56 -0.31
N CYS A 540 -14.24 0.16 -0.54
CA CYS A 540 -14.07 1.52 -0.04
C CYS A 540 -14.85 2.49 -0.93
N LEU A 541 -16.10 2.81 -0.57
CA LEU A 541 -16.96 3.73 -1.30
C LEU A 541 -16.67 5.17 -0.86
N THR A 542 -16.29 6.03 -1.81
CA THR A 542 -15.96 7.43 -1.54
C THR A 542 -16.98 8.37 -2.16
N ASN A 543 -16.90 9.68 -1.92
CA ASN A 543 -17.70 10.73 -2.54
C ASN A 543 -16.82 12.00 -2.66
N HIS A 544 -17.08 12.83 -3.67
CA HIS A 544 -16.40 14.11 -3.84
C HIS A 544 -17.31 15.24 -3.37
N LEU A 545 -16.81 16.09 -2.49
CA LEU A 545 -17.47 17.30 -2.05
C LEU A 545 -16.77 18.50 -2.70
N ARG A 546 -17.47 19.21 -3.58
CA ARG A 546 -16.91 20.33 -4.35
C ARG A 546 -17.60 21.63 -3.99
N ALA A 547 -16.81 22.68 -3.74
CA ALA A 547 -17.27 24.05 -3.61
C ALA A 547 -16.66 24.91 -4.72
N GLU A 548 -17.49 25.68 -5.42
CA GLU A 548 -17.04 26.75 -6.31
C GLU A 548 -16.62 27.96 -5.46
N TYR A 549 -15.44 27.85 -4.87
CA TYR A 549 -14.87 28.82 -3.94
C TYR A 549 -13.41 29.11 -4.33
N ALA A 550 -13.13 30.38 -4.60
CA ALA A 550 -11.79 30.85 -4.96
C ALA A 550 -10.94 31.07 -3.70
N LEU A 551 -10.35 29.99 -3.18
CA LEU A 551 -9.44 30.05 -2.05
C LEU A 551 -8.11 30.69 -2.48
N ARG A 552 -7.92 31.97 -2.11
CA ARG A 552 -6.83 32.81 -2.65
C ARG A 552 -5.43 32.53 -2.08
N ASP A 553 -5.35 32.04 -0.84
CA ASP A 553 -4.08 31.74 -0.16
C ASP A 553 -4.12 30.33 0.42
N ALA A 554 -3.75 29.36 -0.42
CA ALA A 554 -3.68 27.95 -0.03
C ALA A 554 -2.64 27.69 1.06
N LEU A 555 -1.56 28.48 1.13
CA LEU A 555 -0.55 28.29 2.16
C LEU A 555 -1.06 28.75 3.53
N ALA A 556 -1.73 29.90 3.60
CA ALA A 556 -2.38 30.35 4.83
C ALA A 556 -3.46 29.36 5.30
N PHE A 557 -4.26 28.85 4.36
CA PHE A 557 -5.22 27.78 4.66
C PHE A 557 -4.53 26.52 5.18
N TYR A 558 -3.45 26.06 4.54
CA TYR A 558 -2.69 24.89 5.00
C TYR A 558 -2.15 25.10 6.42
N CYS A 559 -1.60 26.28 6.74
CA CYS A 559 -1.12 26.59 8.09
C CYS A 559 -2.25 26.53 9.14
N MET A 560 -3.48 26.94 8.77
CA MET A 560 -4.65 26.79 9.63
C MET A 560 -5.04 25.31 9.79
N LEU A 561 -5.11 24.56 8.70
CA LEU A 561 -5.42 23.13 8.70
C LEU A 561 -4.43 22.34 9.56
N ARG A 562 -3.13 22.61 9.39
CA ARG A 562 -2.01 22.00 10.12
C ARG A 562 -2.17 22.10 11.64
N ARG A 563 -2.63 23.26 12.14
CA ARG A 563 -2.83 23.50 13.58
C ARG A 563 -4.07 22.80 14.13
N ARG A 564 -5.14 22.77 13.33
CA ARG A 564 -6.43 22.18 13.75
C ARG A 564 -6.45 20.66 13.65
N ASN A 565 -5.79 20.12 12.63
CA ASN A 565 -5.72 18.70 12.32
C ASN A 565 -4.25 18.32 12.09
N PRO A 566 -3.43 18.26 13.14
CA PRO A 566 -2.04 17.82 13.01
C PRO A 566 -1.99 16.33 12.67
N ALA A 567 -1.12 15.95 11.73
CA ALA A 567 -0.99 14.59 11.22
C ALA A 567 0.48 14.20 10.95
N PRO A 568 0.82 12.90 11.08
CA PRO A 568 2.18 12.38 10.87
C PRO A 568 2.65 12.44 9.42
N PHE A 569 1.73 12.40 8.45
CA PHE A 569 2.03 12.40 7.02
C PHE A 569 1.32 13.55 6.31
N ALA A 570 1.31 14.73 6.94
CA ALA A 570 0.77 15.95 6.36
C ALA A 570 1.66 16.45 5.21
N GLY A 571 1.11 17.33 4.38
CA GLY A 571 1.94 18.02 3.42
C GLY A 571 1.23 19.09 2.60
N PHE A 572 2.04 19.99 2.06
CA PHE A 572 1.66 21.02 1.12
C PHE A 572 2.42 20.83 -0.19
N TYR A 573 1.73 20.92 -1.32
CA TYR A 573 2.34 20.87 -2.65
C TYR A 573 1.71 21.94 -3.53
N LEU A 574 2.53 22.76 -4.20
CA LEU A 574 2.12 23.84 -5.09
C LEU A 574 2.69 23.62 -6.50
N SER A 575 1.81 23.60 -7.51
CA SER A 575 2.12 23.15 -8.88
C SER A 575 2.32 24.26 -9.93
N ASP A 576 2.58 25.49 -9.49
CA ASP A 576 2.41 26.74 -10.24
C ASP A 576 2.85 26.77 -11.72
N PRO A 577 1.94 27.18 -12.63
CA PRO A 577 2.35 27.45 -14.00
C PRO A 577 2.50 28.92 -14.40
N LYS A 578 1.90 29.95 -13.76
CA LYS A 578 2.02 31.38 -14.21
C LYS A 578 1.24 32.46 -13.42
N LYS A 579 0.36 32.10 -12.48
CA LYS A 579 -0.40 33.03 -11.61
C LYS A 579 -0.68 32.27 -10.33
N ARG A 580 -0.45 32.86 -9.15
CA ARG A 580 -1.11 32.41 -7.91
C ARG A 580 -2.64 32.42 -8.13
N PHE A 581 -3.44 32.03 -7.14
CA PHE A 581 -4.90 32.12 -7.18
C PHE A 581 -5.44 33.58 -7.30
N GLN A 582 -4.91 34.38 -8.24
CA GLN A 582 -5.19 35.77 -8.58
C GLN A 582 -6.25 35.85 -9.67
N THR A 583 -7.10 36.86 -9.56
CA THR A 583 -8.24 37.17 -10.43
C THR A 583 -7.77 37.69 -11.78
N SER A 584 -8.01 36.97 -12.88
CA SER A 584 -8.26 37.66 -14.16
C SER A 584 -9.75 37.91 -14.28
N ASP A 585 -10.15 39.16 -14.49
CA ASP A 585 -11.51 39.64 -14.75
C ASP A 585 -12.10 39.12 -16.09
N SER A 586 -11.66 37.94 -16.54
CA SER A 586 -12.00 37.34 -17.83
C SER A 586 -12.44 35.90 -17.58
N LEU A 587 -13.71 35.74 -17.19
CA LEU A 587 -14.39 34.44 -17.03
C LEU A 587 -14.53 33.64 -18.33
N ASP A 588 -14.07 34.18 -19.47
CA ASP A 588 -14.31 33.64 -20.83
C ASP A 588 -13.13 32.87 -21.45
N GLN A 589 -12.03 32.60 -20.72
CA GLN A 589 -10.96 31.73 -21.25
C GLN A 589 -11.17 30.28 -20.83
N ALA A 590 -11.13 29.37 -21.80
CA ALA A 590 -11.32 27.93 -21.62
C ALA A 590 -10.37 27.36 -20.55
N ARG A 591 -10.93 26.57 -19.61
CA ARG A 591 -10.17 25.81 -18.59
C ARG A 591 -9.09 24.98 -19.27
N THR A 592 -7.82 25.14 -18.91
CA THR A 592 -6.72 24.32 -19.46
C THR A 592 -6.03 23.52 -18.35
N ALA A 593 -5.41 22.39 -18.71
CA ALA A 593 -4.60 21.57 -17.79
C ALA A 593 -3.26 22.23 -17.34
N ASN A 594 -3.21 23.56 -17.37
CA ASN A 594 -2.07 24.42 -17.02
C ASN A 594 -2.49 25.48 -15.97
N ASP A 595 -3.59 25.26 -15.25
CA ASP A 595 -4.03 26.14 -14.16
C ASP A 595 -3.33 25.76 -12.84
N THR A 596 -3.03 26.75 -12.00
CA THR A 596 -2.35 26.55 -10.70
C THR A 596 -3.21 25.69 -9.77
N TYR A 597 -2.60 24.76 -9.04
CA TYR A 597 -3.30 23.99 -8.02
C TYR A 597 -2.40 23.77 -6.79
N ALA A 598 -3.05 23.52 -5.65
CA ALA A 598 -2.37 23.20 -4.41
C ALA A 598 -3.03 22.01 -3.69
N LEU A 599 -2.21 21.18 -3.06
CA LEU A 599 -2.68 20.11 -2.17
C LEU A 599 -2.41 20.57 -0.75
N CYS A 600 -3.46 20.58 0.08
CA CYS A 600 -3.37 20.84 1.51
C CYS A 600 -3.77 19.56 2.26
N CYS A 601 -2.78 18.72 2.57
CA CYS A 601 -2.95 17.35 3.04
C CYS A 601 -2.71 17.23 4.55
N SER A 602 -3.63 16.57 5.26
CA SER A 602 -3.55 16.23 6.69
C SER A 602 -3.73 14.72 6.88
N SER A 603 -2.97 13.93 6.11
CA SER A 603 -3.12 12.48 6.11
C SER A 603 -2.52 11.81 7.36
N PRO A 604 -3.28 10.93 8.05
CA PRO A 604 -2.76 10.13 9.15
C PRO A 604 -2.13 8.80 8.70
N GLU A 605 -2.27 8.41 7.44
CA GLU A 605 -2.01 7.04 6.99
C GLU A 605 -0.79 6.94 6.06
N ARG A 606 0.15 6.07 6.42
CA ARG A 606 1.27 5.69 5.54
C ARG A 606 0.81 4.60 4.59
N PHE A 607 0.88 4.89 3.30
CA PHE A 607 0.68 3.91 2.24
C PHE A 607 1.88 2.94 2.19
N LEU A 608 3.07 3.48 1.97
CA LEU A 608 4.26 2.69 1.69
C LEU A 608 5.53 3.44 2.09
N GLN A 609 6.40 2.78 2.85
CA GLN A 609 7.80 3.17 3.00
C GLN A 609 8.67 2.07 2.38
N VAL A 610 9.68 2.46 1.61
CA VAL A 610 10.76 1.58 1.15
C VAL A 610 12.08 2.17 1.59
N GLN A 611 12.90 1.37 2.27
CA GLN A 611 14.24 1.73 2.69
C GLN A 611 15.27 1.32 1.61
N SER A 612 16.42 1.98 1.60
CA SER A 612 17.50 1.68 0.63
C SER A 612 18.03 0.24 0.74
N ASN A 613 17.93 -0.37 1.92
CA ASN A 613 18.25 -1.79 2.17
C ASN A 613 17.18 -2.77 1.64
N GLY A 614 16.10 -2.28 1.02
CA GLY A 614 15.02 -3.07 0.45
C GLY A 614 13.92 -3.51 1.42
N TRP A 615 13.97 -3.11 2.70
CA TRP A 615 12.84 -3.28 3.61
C TRP A 615 11.70 -2.35 3.23
N MET A 616 10.49 -2.89 3.17
CA MET A 616 9.27 -2.15 2.89
C MET A 616 8.25 -2.35 4.01
N GLU A 617 7.48 -1.30 4.27
CA GLU A 617 6.48 -1.23 5.35
C GLU A 617 5.22 -0.52 4.85
N SER A 618 4.06 -1.02 5.26
CA SER A 618 2.77 -0.34 5.10
C SER A 618 2.02 -0.37 6.44
N LYS A 619 1.26 0.70 6.73
CA LYS A 619 0.53 0.87 8.00
C LYS A 619 -0.95 1.19 7.78
N PRO A 620 -1.75 0.24 7.26
CA PRO A 620 -3.18 0.46 7.06
C PRO A 620 -3.93 0.75 8.37
N ILE A 621 -4.93 1.62 8.27
CA ILE A 621 -5.81 2.04 9.37
C ILE A 621 -7.26 1.64 9.04
N LYS A 622 -7.92 0.95 9.97
CA LYS A 622 -9.35 0.59 9.89
C LYS A 622 -9.94 0.59 11.30
N GLY A 623 -10.97 1.40 11.53
CA GLY A 623 -11.50 1.70 12.86
C GLY A 623 -10.87 2.96 13.48
N THR A 624 -11.71 3.91 13.86
CA THR A 624 -11.31 5.15 14.53
C THR A 624 -12.37 5.53 15.55
N ARG A 625 -11.95 5.98 16.73
CA ARG A 625 -12.83 6.55 17.75
C ARG A 625 -12.26 7.85 18.27
N ARG A 626 -13.12 8.78 18.71
CA ARG A 626 -12.69 10.04 19.33
C ARG A 626 -12.07 9.76 20.70
N ARG A 627 -11.21 10.64 21.19
CA ARG A 627 -10.73 10.56 22.59
C ARG A 627 -11.90 10.77 23.56
N GLY A 628 -11.85 10.08 24.70
CA GLY A 628 -12.77 10.32 25.81
C GLY A 628 -12.52 11.68 26.47
N CYS A 629 -13.53 12.27 27.10
CA CYS A 629 -13.37 13.56 27.78
C CYS A 629 -12.59 13.43 29.11
N ASN A 630 -12.45 12.20 29.61
CA ASN A 630 -11.69 11.86 30.82
C ASN A 630 -11.05 10.46 30.67
N PRO A 631 -10.08 10.08 31.53
CA PRO A 631 -9.36 8.81 31.41
C PRO A 631 -10.24 7.55 31.43
N ASN A 632 -11.39 7.58 32.13
CA ASN A 632 -12.28 6.42 32.20
C ASN A 632 -13.04 6.24 30.89
N GLU A 633 -13.61 7.32 30.34
CA GLU A 633 -14.24 7.29 29.01
C GLU A 633 -13.23 6.93 27.91
N ASP A 634 -11.99 7.42 28.04
CA ASP A 634 -10.92 7.12 27.09
C ASP A 634 -10.58 5.63 27.09
N ALA A 635 -10.53 5.00 28.27
CA ALA A 635 -10.32 3.56 28.41
C ALA A 635 -11.48 2.73 27.84
N VAL A 636 -12.74 3.13 28.09
CA VAL A 636 -13.92 2.47 27.50
C VAL A 636 -13.86 2.57 25.97
N THR A 637 -13.50 3.73 25.43
CA THR A 637 -13.40 3.93 23.98
C THR A 637 -12.33 3.04 23.34
N ILE A 638 -11.19 2.85 24.02
CA ILE A 638 -10.12 1.93 23.61
C ILE A 638 -10.65 0.48 23.62
N GLU A 639 -11.35 0.08 24.67
CA GLU A 639 -11.90 -1.27 24.80
C GLU A 639 -12.98 -1.56 23.73
N GLU A 640 -13.84 -0.59 23.45
CA GLU A 640 -14.83 -0.67 22.37
C GLU A 640 -14.16 -0.84 21.00
N LEU A 641 -13.14 -0.03 20.69
CA LEU A 641 -12.40 -0.14 19.43
C LEU A 641 -11.64 -1.47 19.32
N ALA A 642 -11.06 -1.96 20.43
CA ALA A 642 -10.31 -3.21 20.46
C ALA A 642 -11.18 -4.44 20.15
N ASN A 643 -12.45 -4.39 20.56
CA ASN A 643 -13.40 -5.51 20.51
C ASN A 643 -14.46 -5.38 19.40
N CYS A 644 -14.51 -4.25 18.68
CA CYS A 644 -15.45 -4.05 17.59
C CYS A 644 -15.22 -5.08 16.46
N GLU A 645 -16.17 -6.00 16.29
CA GLU A 645 -16.08 -7.08 15.30
C GLU A 645 -15.92 -6.55 13.87
N LYS A 646 -16.68 -5.50 13.50
CA LYS A 646 -16.61 -4.85 12.19
C LYS A 646 -15.20 -4.30 11.91
N ASP A 647 -14.70 -3.45 12.80
CA ASP A 647 -13.39 -2.78 12.63
C ASP A 647 -12.24 -3.80 12.54
N ARG A 648 -12.31 -4.87 13.35
CA ARG A 648 -11.33 -5.97 13.30
C ARG A 648 -11.41 -6.75 12.00
N ALA A 649 -12.62 -7.07 11.53
CA ALA A 649 -12.80 -7.80 10.27
C ALA A 649 -12.25 -7.01 9.07
N GLU A 650 -12.55 -5.71 9.00
CA GLU A 650 -11.99 -4.79 8.00
C GLU A 650 -10.46 -4.75 8.07
N ASN A 651 -9.92 -4.56 9.27
CA ASN A 651 -8.47 -4.50 9.46
C ASN A 651 -7.79 -5.83 9.04
N MET A 652 -8.42 -6.98 9.29
CA MET A 652 -7.94 -8.29 8.86
C MET A 652 -7.86 -8.40 7.35
N MET A 653 -8.95 -8.04 6.65
CA MET A 653 -9.03 -8.09 5.19
C MET A 653 -7.91 -7.27 4.55
N ILE A 654 -7.68 -6.05 5.05
CA ILE A 654 -6.63 -5.17 4.53
C ILE A 654 -5.24 -5.68 4.91
N ALA A 655 -5.04 -6.22 6.12
CA ALA A 655 -3.75 -6.79 6.51
C ALA A 655 -3.33 -7.93 5.56
N ASP A 656 -4.23 -8.85 5.26
CA ASP A 656 -3.94 -9.96 4.35
C ASP A 656 -3.79 -9.51 2.89
N LEU A 657 -4.52 -8.47 2.46
CA LEU A 657 -4.36 -7.87 1.14
C LEU A 657 -2.97 -7.23 1.00
N VAL A 658 -2.51 -6.47 1.99
CA VAL A 658 -1.17 -5.85 1.96
C VAL A 658 -0.08 -6.91 1.98
N ARG A 659 -0.26 -8.00 2.76
CA ARG A 659 0.67 -9.13 2.73
C ARG A 659 0.75 -9.77 1.34
N ASN A 660 -0.38 -9.87 0.64
CA ASN A 660 -0.42 -10.41 -0.72
C ASN A 660 0.29 -9.50 -1.73
N ASP A 661 0.01 -8.19 -1.69
CA ASP A 661 0.69 -7.21 -2.55
C ASP A 661 2.21 -7.29 -2.34
N PHE A 662 2.65 -7.38 -1.08
CA PHE A 662 4.06 -7.58 -0.75
C PHE A 662 4.57 -8.95 -1.22
N GLY A 663 3.79 -10.01 -1.02
CA GLY A 663 4.14 -11.39 -1.39
C GLY A 663 4.47 -11.57 -2.87
N ALA A 664 3.88 -10.76 -3.75
CA ALA A 664 4.17 -10.79 -5.19
C ALA A 664 5.63 -10.43 -5.52
N ILE A 665 6.25 -9.52 -4.75
CA ILE A 665 7.59 -8.97 -5.02
C ILE A 665 8.60 -9.16 -3.87
N ALA A 666 8.18 -9.74 -2.75
CA ALA A 666 9.02 -9.96 -1.58
C ALA A 666 9.87 -11.24 -1.69
N ARG A 667 11.01 -11.24 -0.98
CA ARG A 667 11.80 -12.44 -0.69
C ARG A 667 10.93 -13.41 0.09
N VAL A 668 11.00 -14.69 -0.29
CA VAL A 668 10.27 -15.76 0.36
C VAL A 668 10.53 -15.76 1.88
N GLY A 669 9.46 -15.81 2.67
CA GLY A 669 9.52 -15.82 4.14
C GLY A 669 9.86 -14.48 4.80
N SER A 670 9.97 -13.39 4.03
CA SER A 670 10.19 -12.05 4.60
C SER A 670 8.91 -11.30 4.96
N VAL A 671 7.77 -11.67 4.37
CA VAL A 671 6.48 -11.01 4.61
C VAL A 671 5.96 -11.38 5.99
N HIS A 672 5.76 -10.37 6.85
CA HIS A 672 5.30 -10.57 8.21
C HIS A 672 4.52 -9.38 8.76
N VAL A 673 3.80 -9.60 9.87
CA VAL A 673 2.96 -8.61 10.53
C VAL A 673 3.47 -8.42 11.97
N PRO A 674 4.40 -7.48 12.21
CA PRO A 674 4.95 -7.25 13.56
C PRO A 674 3.93 -6.68 14.55
N ARG A 675 2.94 -5.92 14.08
CA ARG A 675 1.84 -5.39 14.89
C ARG A 675 0.54 -5.59 14.13
N LEU A 676 -0.39 -6.33 14.70
CA LEU A 676 -1.70 -6.62 14.12
C LEU A 676 -2.78 -6.00 15.01
N MET A 677 -3.65 -5.18 14.44
CA MET A 677 -4.80 -4.56 15.12
C MET A 677 -4.41 -3.90 16.45
N SER A 678 -3.29 -3.17 16.45
CA SER A 678 -2.79 -2.46 17.63
C SER A 678 -3.44 -1.08 17.70
N ILE A 679 -3.83 -0.66 18.90
CA ILE A 679 -4.40 0.68 19.08
C ILE A 679 -3.27 1.69 19.20
N GLU A 680 -3.24 2.66 18.29
CA GLU A 680 -2.40 3.85 18.38
C GLU A 680 -3.26 5.04 18.85
N THR A 681 -2.82 5.67 19.94
CA THR A 681 -3.49 6.85 20.51
C THR A 681 -2.84 8.13 20.00
N TYR A 682 -3.67 9.02 19.46
CA TYR A 682 -3.27 10.36 19.01
C TYR A 682 -3.97 11.44 19.85
N ALA A 683 -3.66 12.70 19.57
CA ALA A 683 -4.19 13.85 20.30
C ALA A 683 -5.73 13.88 20.34
N THR A 684 -6.39 13.55 19.23
CA THR A 684 -7.85 13.71 19.06
C THR A 684 -8.60 12.40 18.83
N VAL A 685 -7.90 11.31 18.50
CA VAL A 685 -8.51 10.01 18.17
C VAL A 685 -7.67 8.82 18.64
N HIS A 686 -8.32 7.67 18.81
CA HIS A 686 -7.71 6.34 18.82
C HIS A 686 -7.90 5.67 17.47
N GLN A 687 -6.90 4.95 16.99
CA GLN A 687 -6.93 4.26 15.69
C GLN A 687 -6.45 2.82 15.82
N LEU A 688 -7.10 1.91 15.11
CA LEU A 688 -6.69 0.51 15.04
C LEU A 688 -5.79 0.33 13.81
N VAL A 689 -4.51 0.05 14.07
CA VAL A 689 -3.41 0.07 13.09
C VAL A 689 -2.78 -1.31 12.98
N THR A 690 -2.52 -1.72 11.74
CA THR A 690 -1.70 -2.90 11.46
C THR A 690 -0.43 -2.46 10.74
N THR A 691 0.71 -3.05 11.10
CA THR A 691 1.99 -2.85 10.42
C THR A 691 2.33 -4.12 9.66
N VAL A 692 2.49 -4.04 8.34
CA VAL A 692 2.96 -5.15 7.50
C VAL A 692 4.35 -4.80 6.97
N ARG A 693 5.29 -5.75 7.04
CA ARG A 693 6.66 -5.59 6.57
C ARG A 693 7.09 -6.73 5.68
N ALA A 694 8.01 -6.44 4.77
CA ALA A 694 8.67 -7.44 3.96
C ALA A 694 9.98 -6.90 3.40
N GLN A 695 10.80 -7.78 2.86
CA GLN A 695 12.03 -7.40 2.16
C GLN A 695 11.85 -7.69 0.67
N ARG A 696 12.01 -6.69 -0.20
CA ARG A 696 11.89 -6.87 -1.65
C ARG A 696 12.95 -7.86 -2.18
N ARG A 697 12.68 -8.50 -3.31
CA ARG A 697 13.66 -9.37 -3.98
C ARG A 697 14.84 -8.53 -4.51
N GLN A 698 15.99 -9.19 -4.75
CA GLN A 698 17.20 -8.49 -5.21
C GLN A 698 17.00 -7.78 -6.56
N ASN A 699 16.22 -8.39 -7.46
CA ASN A 699 16.01 -7.92 -8.83
C ASN A 699 14.79 -6.99 -8.98
N THR A 700 14.16 -6.57 -7.89
CA THR A 700 12.99 -5.68 -7.92
C THR A 700 13.37 -4.31 -7.40
N ASP A 701 13.02 -3.25 -8.12
CA ASP A 701 13.22 -1.86 -7.68
C ASP A 701 11.97 -1.24 -7.04
N VAL A 702 12.05 0.01 -6.59
CA VAL A 702 10.91 0.71 -5.97
C VAL A 702 9.73 0.88 -6.93
N VAL A 703 9.98 0.95 -8.24
CA VAL A 703 8.93 1.05 -9.24
C VAL A 703 8.17 -0.27 -9.36
N ASP A 704 8.85 -1.41 -9.28
CA ASP A 704 8.19 -2.73 -9.20
C ASP A 704 7.34 -2.86 -7.93
N VAL A 705 7.83 -2.31 -6.80
CA VAL A 705 7.05 -2.27 -5.54
C VAL A 705 5.79 -1.42 -5.72
N LEU A 706 5.89 -0.24 -6.33
CA LEU A 706 4.74 0.63 -6.58
C LEU A 706 3.71 -0.03 -7.49
N ARG A 707 4.13 -0.68 -8.58
CA ARG A 707 3.22 -1.42 -9.49
C ARG A 707 2.49 -2.57 -8.78
N ALA A 708 3.14 -3.24 -7.83
CA ALA A 708 2.54 -4.35 -7.09
C ALA A 708 1.56 -3.88 -6.00
N THR A 709 1.76 -2.68 -5.43
CA THR A 709 1.07 -2.25 -4.21
C THR A 709 0.04 -1.14 -4.44
N PHE A 710 0.19 -0.33 -5.48
CA PHE A 710 -0.68 0.81 -5.75
C PHE A 710 -1.93 0.44 -6.57
N PRO A 711 -3.10 1.07 -6.33
CA PRO A 711 -3.40 1.99 -5.23
C PRO A 711 -3.49 1.26 -3.88
N GLY A 712 -3.40 2.05 -2.80
CA GLY A 712 -3.39 1.53 -1.43
C GLY A 712 -4.60 0.65 -1.12
N GLY A 713 -4.35 -0.52 -0.53
CA GLY A 713 -5.39 -1.50 -0.19
C GLY A 713 -6.54 -0.92 0.63
N SER A 714 -6.22 -0.05 1.59
CA SER A 714 -7.18 0.61 2.48
C SER A 714 -8.17 1.56 1.76
N MET A 715 -7.84 2.00 0.54
CA MET A 715 -8.68 2.86 -0.30
C MET A 715 -9.29 2.11 -1.49
N THR A 716 -9.18 0.78 -1.55
CA THR A 716 -9.79 -0.03 -2.61
C THR A 716 -10.82 -0.96 -2.01
N GLY A 717 -10.35 -2.07 -1.44
CA GLY A 717 -11.13 -3.21 -1.00
C GLY A 717 -10.58 -4.50 -1.60
N ALA A 718 -11.18 -5.63 -1.24
CA ALA A 718 -10.66 -6.96 -1.54
C ALA A 718 -11.76 -7.83 -2.16
N PRO A 719 -11.50 -8.62 -3.23
CA PRO A 719 -10.27 -8.65 -4.03
C PRO A 719 -10.06 -7.37 -4.85
N LYS A 720 -8.82 -6.85 -4.87
CA LYS A 720 -8.50 -5.49 -5.34
C LYS A 720 -8.98 -5.22 -6.77
N LYS A 721 -8.66 -6.08 -7.72
CA LYS A 721 -9.00 -5.87 -9.15
C LYS A 721 -10.51 -5.85 -9.40
N ARG A 722 -11.23 -6.83 -8.86
CA ARG A 722 -12.70 -6.92 -8.99
C ARG A 722 -13.38 -5.74 -8.31
N THR A 723 -12.90 -5.37 -7.13
CA THR A 723 -13.41 -4.23 -6.36
C THR A 723 -13.19 -2.89 -7.05
N MET A 724 -12.02 -2.68 -7.65
CA MET A 724 -11.76 -1.45 -8.43
C MET A 724 -12.71 -1.31 -9.63
N GLN A 725 -13.12 -2.41 -10.28
CA GLN A 725 -14.14 -2.37 -11.33
C GLN A 725 -15.51 -1.94 -10.79
N ILE A 726 -15.90 -2.46 -9.62
CA ILE A 726 -17.13 -2.10 -8.92
C ILE A 726 -17.11 -0.61 -8.54
N ILE A 727 -16.01 -0.13 -7.94
CA ILE A 727 -15.79 1.29 -7.60
C ILE A 727 -15.99 2.17 -8.83
N ARG A 728 -15.35 1.82 -9.95
CA ARG A 728 -15.42 2.62 -11.19
C ARG A 728 -16.84 2.72 -11.75
N HIS A 729 -17.67 1.69 -11.54
CA HIS A 729 -19.07 1.67 -11.92
C HIS A 729 -19.94 2.53 -10.98
N LEU A 730 -19.76 2.37 -9.66
CA LEU A 730 -20.59 3.03 -8.65
C LEU A 730 -20.25 4.51 -8.45
N GLU A 731 -18.96 4.88 -8.47
CA GLU A 731 -18.54 6.26 -8.20
C GLU A 731 -18.78 7.21 -9.38
N ARG A 732 -19.02 6.66 -10.59
CA ARG A 732 -19.39 7.39 -11.82
C ARG A 732 -18.40 8.48 -12.25
N GLY A 733 -17.18 8.48 -11.71
CA GLY A 733 -16.09 9.41 -12.04
C GLY A 733 -14.76 8.94 -11.43
N PRO A 734 -13.62 9.46 -11.91
CA PRO A 734 -12.32 9.18 -11.30
C PRO A 734 -12.19 9.88 -9.94
N ARG A 735 -11.37 9.32 -9.05
CA ARG A 735 -10.99 9.94 -7.79
C ARG A 735 -9.92 11.02 -7.95
N GLY A 736 -9.13 10.95 -9.03
CA GLY A 736 -8.07 11.91 -9.32
C GLY A 736 -6.99 11.86 -8.24
N ILE A 737 -6.63 13.01 -7.66
CA ILE A 737 -5.60 13.09 -6.64
C ILE A 737 -6.03 12.39 -5.33
N TYR A 738 -7.32 12.43 -5.00
CA TYR A 738 -7.84 11.82 -3.78
C TYR A 738 -7.68 10.29 -3.80
N SER A 739 -7.39 9.67 -2.65
CA SER A 739 -7.03 8.25 -2.53
C SER A 739 -5.73 7.85 -3.24
N GLY A 740 -5.02 8.80 -3.84
CA GLY A 740 -3.67 8.60 -4.36
C GLY A 740 -2.61 8.57 -3.25
N ALA A 741 -1.37 8.96 -3.58
CA ALA A 741 -0.27 9.03 -2.63
C ALA A 741 0.59 10.29 -2.81
N LEU A 742 0.94 10.96 -1.71
CA LEU A 742 1.84 12.12 -1.65
C LEU A 742 3.08 11.76 -0.82
N GLY A 743 4.26 12.18 -1.27
CA GLY A 743 5.50 11.98 -0.52
C GLY A 743 6.74 12.13 -1.41
N PHE A 744 7.78 11.33 -1.15
CA PHE A 744 9.03 11.38 -1.91
C PHE A 744 9.46 10.03 -2.49
N LEU A 745 10.22 10.11 -3.58
CA LEU A 745 10.97 9.02 -4.20
C LEU A 745 12.43 9.47 -4.33
N SER A 746 13.28 8.92 -3.48
CA SER A 746 14.69 9.28 -3.37
C SER A 746 15.52 8.63 -4.48
N ILE A 747 16.62 9.29 -4.88
CA ILE A 747 17.53 8.77 -5.92
C ILE A 747 18.17 7.41 -5.58
N ASP A 748 18.21 7.02 -4.31
CA ASP A 748 18.70 5.73 -3.83
C ASP A 748 17.62 4.62 -3.82
N GLY A 749 16.43 4.92 -4.34
CA GLY A 749 15.29 4.01 -4.37
C GLY A 749 14.51 3.93 -3.06
N SER A 750 14.87 4.71 -2.03
CA SER A 750 14.02 4.83 -0.85
C SER A 750 12.80 5.72 -1.11
N CYS A 751 11.68 5.46 -0.43
CA CYS A 751 10.48 6.28 -0.52
C CYS A 751 9.71 6.28 0.80
N ASP A 752 8.90 7.32 1.01
CA ASP A 752 7.86 7.36 2.04
C ASP A 752 6.66 8.10 1.43
N LEU A 753 5.54 7.39 1.32
CA LEU A 753 4.33 7.82 0.64
C LEU A 753 3.14 7.64 1.58
N ASN A 754 2.30 8.68 1.68
CA ASN A 754 1.04 8.62 2.41
C ASN A 754 -0.11 8.11 1.52
N ILE A 755 -1.30 7.96 2.12
CA ILE A 755 -2.55 7.94 1.37
C ILE A 755 -3.12 9.37 1.33
N ILE A 756 -3.53 9.89 0.18
CA ILE A 756 -4.13 11.22 0.07
C ILE A 756 -5.59 11.18 0.55
N ILE A 757 -5.75 11.27 1.87
CA ILE A 757 -7.02 11.43 2.59
C ILE A 757 -6.92 12.62 3.53
N ARG A 758 -8.07 13.18 3.92
CA ARG A 758 -8.14 14.44 4.70
C ARG A 758 -7.34 15.56 4.01
N THR A 759 -7.57 15.70 2.71
CA THR A 759 -6.87 16.65 1.84
C THR A 759 -7.85 17.57 1.14
N ALA A 760 -7.53 18.86 1.07
CA ALA A 760 -8.18 19.79 0.16
C ALA A 760 -7.34 19.95 -1.11
N ILE A 761 -7.97 19.76 -2.26
CA ILE A 761 -7.41 20.06 -3.58
C ILE A 761 -7.92 21.44 -3.97
N VAL A 762 -7.02 22.40 -4.06
CA VAL A 762 -7.34 23.81 -4.31
C VAL A 762 -6.97 24.17 -5.74
N THR A 763 -7.91 24.75 -6.47
CA THR A 763 -7.75 25.30 -7.82
C THR A 763 -8.18 26.78 -7.81
N PRO A 764 -8.00 27.57 -8.87
CA PRO A 764 -8.34 29.00 -8.89
C PRO A 764 -9.80 29.30 -8.55
N ASN A 765 -10.70 28.41 -8.91
CA ASN A 765 -12.14 28.63 -8.82
C ASN A 765 -12.86 27.64 -7.91
N SER A 766 -12.18 26.59 -7.43
CA SER A 766 -12.84 25.54 -6.66
C SER A 766 -11.94 24.86 -5.64
N VAL A 767 -12.57 24.33 -4.60
CA VAL A 767 -11.96 23.42 -3.63
C VAL A 767 -12.72 22.11 -3.64
N THR A 768 -11.99 21.00 -3.78
CA THR A 768 -12.56 19.65 -3.68
C THR A 768 -11.99 18.89 -2.49
N LEU A 769 -12.87 18.18 -1.80
CA LEU A 769 -12.56 17.25 -0.73
C LEU A 769 -13.06 15.86 -1.13
N GLY A 770 -12.29 14.82 -0.83
CA GLY A 770 -12.76 13.44 -0.88
C GLY A 770 -13.03 12.90 0.51
N ALA A 771 -14.10 12.10 0.66
CA ALA A 771 -14.40 11.39 1.89
C ALA A 771 -15.07 10.03 1.58
N GLY A 772 -14.92 9.05 2.46
CA GLY A 772 -15.49 7.72 2.24
C GLY A 772 -15.14 6.72 3.34
N GLY A 773 -15.66 5.51 3.20
CA GLY A 773 -15.55 4.43 4.17
C GLY A 773 -15.54 3.06 3.52
N ALA A 774 -15.08 2.07 4.28
CA ALA A 774 -15.15 0.68 3.90
C ALA A 774 -16.59 0.19 4.09
N ILE A 775 -17.18 -0.35 3.04
CA ILE A 775 -18.50 -0.98 3.07
C ILE A 775 -18.28 -2.48 3.14
N VAL A 776 -18.79 -3.07 4.22
CA VAL A 776 -18.78 -4.51 4.48
C VAL A 776 -20.20 -5.03 4.67
N ALA A 777 -20.36 -6.35 4.76
CA ALA A 777 -21.67 -6.97 5.01
C ALA A 777 -22.35 -6.49 6.31
N LEU A 778 -21.57 -6.01 7.28
CA LEU A 778 -22.03 -5.50 8.58
C LEU A 778 -22.32 -3.99 8.59
N SER A 779 -22.08 -3.28 7.48
CA SER A 779 -22.28 -1.83 7.40
C SER A 779 -23.76 -1.46 7.47
N ASP A 780 -24.10 -0.39 8.19
CA ASP A 780 -25.42 0.24 8.10
C ASP A 780 -25.35 1.42 7.11
N PRO A 781 -26.20 1.47 6.06
CA PRO A 781 -26.10 2.51 5.04
C PRO A 781 -26.20 3.95 5.53
N ASN A 782 -26.97 4.21 6.61
CA ASN A 782 -27.07 5.55 7.16
C ASN A 782 -25.84 5.91 7.96
N ASP A 783 -25.37 5.01 8.82
CA ASP A 783 -24.17 5.24 9.64
C ASP A 783 -22.94 5.50 8.75
N GLU A 784 -22.80 4.79 7.63
CA GLU A 784 -21.70 5.00 6.67
C GLU A 784 -21.77 6.36 5.97
N TYR A 785 -22.98 6.83 5.64
CA TYR A 785 -23.16 8.16 5.06
C TYR A 785 -22.80 9.26 6.07
N GLU A 786 -23.24 9.12 7.32
CA GLU A 786 -22.88 10.04 8.40
C GLU A 786 -21.37 9.99 8.70
N GLU A 787 -20.74 8.82 8.65
CA GLU A 787 -19.29 8.67 8.80
C GLU A 787 -18.52 9.39 7.67
N MET A 788 -19.00 9.28 6.43
CA MET A 788 -18.43 9.99 5.29
C MET A 788 -18.47 11.52 5.49
N LEU A 789 -19.61 12.07 5.94
CA LEU A 789 -19.74 13.49 6.28
C LEU A 789 -18.84 13.89 7.45
N LEU A 790 -18.78 13.07 8.50
CA LEU A 790 -17.93 13.29 9.67
C LEU A 790 -16.44 13.38 9.28
N LYS A 791 -15.98 12.52 8.37
CA LYS A 791 -14.60 12.54 7.85
C LYS A 791 -14.29 13.82 7.08
N ALA A 792 -15.27 14.38 6.36
CA ALA A 792 -15.12 15.66 5.65
C ALA A 792 -15.22 16.89 6.56
N GLN A 793 -15.96 16.79 7.68
CA GLN A 793 -16.34 17.91 8.53
C GLN A 793 -15.14 18.75 9.00
N ALA A 794 -14.01 18.12 9.31
CA ALA A 794 -12.80 18.80 9.76
C ALA A 794 -12.26 19.79 8.71
N LEU A 795 -12.27 19.41 7.43
CA LEU A 795 -11.84 20.26 6.31
C LEU A 795 -12.88 21.33 6.02
N VAL A 796 -14.17 20.95 5.94
CA VAL A 796 -15.28 21.89 5.70
C VAL A 796 -15.28 23.01 6.75
N SER A 797 -15.16 22.66 8.03
CA SER A 797 -15.12 23.63 9.13
C SER A 797 -13.91 24.57 9.03
N THR A 798 -12.75 24.04 8.67
CA THR A 798 -11.52 24.83 8.50
C THR A 798 -11.66 25.80 7.33
N ILE A 799 -12.30 25.39 6.22
CA ILE A 799 -12.55 26.26 5.07
C ILE A 799 -13.56 27.36 5.43
N GLY A 800 -14.61 27.03 6.19
CA GLY A 800 -15.58 28.01 6.67
C GLY A 800 -14.95 29.07 7.58
N GLU A 801 -14.08 28.67 8.49
CA GLU A 801 -13.33 29.61 9.34
C GLU A 801 -12.36 30.47 8.51
N TYR A 802 -11.66 29.88 7.55
CA TYR A 802 -10.79 30.62 6.63
C TYR A 802 -11.55 31.66 5.82
N ALA A 803 -12.75 31.31 5.33
CA ALA A 803 -13.60 32.23 4.58
C ALA A 803 -14.13 33.39 5.45
N MET A 804 -14.42 33.13 6.73
CA MET A 804 -15.10 34.09 7.60
C MET A 804 -14.19 34.98 8.44
N ALA A 805 -13.00 34.51 8.84
CA ALA A 805 -11.89 35.17 9.57
C ALA A 805 -12.20 36.22 10.69
N ASN A 806 -13.47 36.53 11.01
CA ASN A 806 -13.95 37.65 11.81
C ASN A 806 -15.35 37.44 12.45
N ARG A 807 -15.96 36.23 12.40
CA ARG A 807 -17.25 35.91 13.09
C ARG A 807 -17.29 34.47 13.62
N HIS A 808 -18.03 34.27 14.72
CA HIS A 808 -18.20 33.01 15.48
C HIS A 808 -19.21 32.00 14.86
N ASP A 809 -19.50 32.09 13.56
CA ASP A 809 -20.49 31.23 12.88
C ASP A 809 -19.82 30.33 11.82
N THR A 810 -20.39 29.14 11.54
CA THR A 810 -19.77 28.17 10.61
C THR A 810 -19.95 28.61 9.16
N GLY A 811 -18.97 29.32 8.60
CA GLY A 811 -19.03 29.91 7.24
C GLY A 811 -19.04 28.95 6.05
N ALA A 812 -19.04 27.63 6.28
CA ALA A 812 -19.10 26.61 5.25
C ALA A 812 -19.99 25.44 5.69
N ARG A 813 -20.73 24.86 4.74
CA ARG A 813 -21.54 23.67 4.98
C ARG A 813 -21.59 22.76 3.75
N VAL A 814 -21.94 21.50 4.01
CA VAL A 814 -22.26 20.52 2.95
C VAL A 814 -23.76 20.58 2.69
N VAL A 815 -24.17 20.61 1.43
CA VAL A 815 -25.57 20.40 1.05
C VAL A 815 -25.88 18.92 1.20
N VAL A 816 -26.85 18.62 2.08
CA VAL A 816 -27.39 17.28 2.26
C VAL A 816 -28.77 17.30 1.60
N ASP A 817 -28.82 16.91 0.33
CA ASP A 817 -30.06 16.72 -0.43
C ASP A 817 -30.70 15.35 -0.16
#